data_AF-A0A8H6Z4Q1-F1
#
_entry.id   AF-A0A8H6Z4Q1-F1
#
_cell.length_a   1.000
_cell.length_b   1.000
_cell.length_c   1.000
_cell.angle_alpha   90.00
_cell.angle_beta   90.00
_cell.angle_gamma   90.00
#
_symmetry.space_group_name_H-M   'P 1'
#
loop_
_entity.id
_entity.type
_entity.pdbx_description
1 polymer ?
#
loop_
_entity_poly.entity_id
_entity_poly.type
_entity_poly.pdbx_seq_one_letter_code
_entity_poly.pdbx_strand_id
1 'polypeptide(L)'
;MPTESQEASPQGVPFSFFVSLLREISVHSRPKKTGSKHDKHSASYPALITLNNWIKTLRAKFAPLPPNTTAIVFRLLFPEEDTRRKYDMQETRLAAALADCFGTSATPLRQWAAEASSGCLGQEVLKFLNKTSSYPADYISPLSISEVDNLLEELAAHSGYSDVSVRSIATRRSKTTILRTLYRSLSALDASFLTQIILKDLRPLLYPLSEAHYTVALKSFNSVSVTELSKEDAMKAWDPTGQMLRNYRVRCGLDDAAAAFDTGIVGTIAPRIGIPIAIPKSEKGRGCLHALEILQASTEIWAETKYDGERAQIHVQIFDNGRSRITIFSKSKRDSTMDRYGVHSVIREALGLPEEAGLGFSSSKVKKEVILDAEMVAWQADKIDEFWRIHALVAHTARGIRNQPQDDVPHDNYSQASLMTDISDDRHLGLVFFDILMLDSKSLLSVPYSSRRAILESVIQPLPNRAILADRTRIALNLTPSDNVPMLHHVFAQCLARPEEGLVLKAAEASYNDMRFPWVKLKRDYIPGYGDCIDLVILGGSWDKNRARELRVAPNAYTTFYIGGLHNADQLRKDPSARPHFHIYFTASYGLSREELEGTNFLIKSSDAIPYDPSHAPSDLPFTFTVFPGLVPPAVILREPLLAELFGAGFTKSPRNRHYELRFPRITKIFRTGERSWQDGMNLQELHKVARDTVGRDRSNKDIDDWNNDLWGKPVSPGVSLKRKAKADIWEEKLIADDRMRARKRGWTAFDSRVLPAAPRIRSSPRPLTTRTNLRESRGPSSRKTPQAPNPSTPSLRYKTRLPSVYPSPISSPLAAQRTIQLPISTKDRESISDVLSDSLVFVAAQNPTSRQLWKLKIPPERTVHSLEALFIACGWDSPGPPSPWIQRGIIVLDVDESTAHRTNILDAMNKRKAACVEQQFKRKAICMLEGNMLR
;
A
#
# COMPACT_ATOMS: atom_id res chain seq x y z
N MET A 1 2.57 -48.64 -52.68
CA MET A 1 2.49 -47.16 -52.66
C MET A 1 1.43 -46.70 -51.66
N PRO A 2 1.74 -46.64 -50.35
CA PRO A 2 1.16 -45.65 -49.46
C PRO A 2 2.15 -44.49 -49.31
N THR A 3 1.71 -43.26 -49.56
CA THR A 3 2.56 -42.06 -49.47
C THR A 3 2.81 -41.67 -48.03
N GLU A 4 4.07 -41.57 -47.63
CA GLU A 4 4.48 -40.91 -46.39
C GLU A 4 4.12 -39.42 -46.43
N SER A 5 3.02 -39.04 -45.78
CA SER A 5 2.80 -37.66 -45.38
C SER A 5 3.70 -37.38 -44.17
N GLN A 6 4.93 -36.92 -44.43
CA GLN A 6 5.80 -36.36 -43.40
C GLN A 6 5.09 -35.18 -42.73
N GLU A 7 4.57 -35.38 -41.52
CA GLU A 7 4.10 -34.27 -40.69
C GLU A 7 5.28 -33.36 -40.37
N ALA A 8 5.26 -32.14 -40.90
CA ALA A 8 6.29 -31.16 -40.62
C ALA A 8 6.28 -30.82 -39.13
N SER A 9 7.34 -31.21 -38.42
CA SER A 9 7.50 -30.88 -37.00
C SER A 9 7.35 -29.37 -36.76
N PRO A 10 6.47 -28.93 -35.84
CA PRO A 10 6.26 -27.49 -35.60
C PRO A 10 7.54 -26.85 -35.07
N GLN A 11 7.99 -25.78 -35.73
CA GLN A 11 9.33 -25.17 -35.58
C GLN A 11 9.57 -24.40 -34.25
N GLY A 12 8.91 -24.77 -33.17
CA GLY A 12 9.12 -24.15 -31.86
C GLY A 12 8.18 -24.66 -30.78
N VAL A 13 8.43 -24.23 -29.53
CA VAL A 13 7.53 -24.52 -28.40
C VAL A 13 6.20 -23.76 -28.62
N PRO A 14 5.04 -24.45 -28.67
CA PRO A 14 3.74 -23.78 -28.87
C PRO A 14 3.41 -22.80 -27.75
N PHE A 15 2.80 -21.66 -28.08
CA PHE A 15 2.34 -20.68 -27.09
C PHE A 15 1.26 -21.26 -26.17
N SER A 16 0.37 -22.09 -26.71
CA SER A 16 -0.61 -22.89 -25.96
C SER A 16 0.03 -23.84 -24.94
N PHE A 17 1.21 -24.40 -25.24
CA PHE A 17 1.98 -25.21 -24.28
C PHE A 17 2.56 -24.36 -23.14
N PHE A 18 2.94 -23.11 -23.40
CA PHE A 18 3.30 -22.14 -22.35
C PHE A 18 2.06 -21.68 -21.56
N VAL A 19 0.94 -21.41 -22.21
CA VAL A 19 -0.34 -21.08 -21.53
C VAL A 19 -0.81 -22.22 -20.63
N SER A 20 -0.51 -23.49 -20.96
CA SER A 20 -0.80 -24.61 -20.06
C SER A 20 -0.13 -24.47 -18.68
N LEU A 21 1.10 -23.94 -18.58
CA LEU A 21 1.74 -23.62 -17.30
C LEU A 21 0.92 -22.59 -16.52
N LEU A 22 0.52 -21.50 -17.18
CA LEU A 22 -0.24 -20.42 -16.55
C LEU A 22 -1.61 -20.91 -16.06
N ARG A 23 -2.28 -21.74 -16.86
CA ARG A 23 -3.53 -22.43 -16.49
C ARG A 23 -3.32 -23.33 -15.27
N GLU A 24 -2.32 -24.21 -15.29
CA GLU A 24 -2.09 -25.12 -14.15
C GLU A 24 -1.71 -24.36 -12.87
N ILE A 25 -0.99 -23.23 -12.96
CA ILE A 25 -0.75 -22.35 -11.81
C ILE A 25 -2.08 -21.78 -11.28
N SER A 26 -2.97 -21.31 -12.17
CA SER A 26 -4.28 -20.75 -11.78
C SER A 26 -5.19 -21.75 -11.06
N VAL A 27 -5.16 -23.02 -11.48
CA VAL A 27 -5.97 -24.10 -10.89
C VAL A 27 -5.46 -24.50 -9.50
N HIS A 28 -4.13 -24.63 -9.34
CA HIS A 28 -3.51 -25.19 -8.14
C HIS A 28 -3.17 -24.16 -7.06
N SER A 29 -3.08 -22.87 -7.39
CA SER A 29 -2.64 -21.80 -6.46
C SER A 29 -3.78 -21.14 -5.68
N ARG A 30 -4.82 -21.91 -5.33
CA ARG A 30 -5.99 -21.38 -4.61
C ARG A 30 -5.62 -20.87 -3.20
N PRO A 31 -6.21 -19.75 -2.75
CA PRO A 31 -5.92 -19.15 -1.46
C PRO A 31 -6.33 -20.04 -0.28
N LYS A 32 -5.45 -20.15 0.70
CA LYS A 32 -5.73 -20.83 1.98
C LYS A 32 -6.40 -19.85 2.97
N LYS A 33 -7.41 -20.33 3.69
CA LYS A 33 -8.13 -19.55 4.71
C LYS A 33 -7.21 -19.18 5.88
N THR A 34 -7.46 -18.01 6.47
CA THR A 34 -6.79 -17.55 7.70
C THR A 34 -6.89 -18.59 8.81
N GLY A 35 -5.75 -19.02 9.35
CA GLY A 35 -5.67 -20.04 10.42
C GLY A 35 -5.05 -21.37 9.99
N SER A 36 -4.94 -21.67 8.69
CA SER A 36 -4.14 -22.83 8.24
C SER A 36 -2.67 -22.63 8.64
N LYS A 37 -2.01 -23.67 9.19
CA LYS A 37 -0.57 -23.64 9.50
C LYS A 37 0.22 -23.25 8.25
N HIS A 38 0.76 -22.03 8.26
CA HIS A 38 1.61 -21.53 7.19
C HIS A 38 3.05 -21.91 7.48
N ASP A 39 3.54 -22.90 6.74
CA ASP A 39 4.97 -23.20 6.72
C ASP A 39 5.67 -22.12 5.88
N LYS A 40 5.99 -20.98 6.52
CA LYS A 40 6.68 -19.84 5.89
C LYS A 40 8.07 -20.19 5.35
N HIS A 41 8.57 -21.37 5.70
CA HIS A 41 9.88 -21.90 5.30
C HIS A 41 9.81 -23.15 4.42
N SER A 42 8.62 -23.58 3.97
CA SER A 42 8.56 -24.62 2.95
C SER A 42 9.20 -24.11 1.66
N ALA A 43 10.30 -24.73 1.25
CA ALA A 43 10.99 -24.46 -0.01
C ALA A 43 10.15 -24.83 -1.26
N SER A 44 8.96 -25.40 -1.06
CA SER A 44 8.05 -25.87 -2.11
C SER A 44 6.62 -25.38 -1.87
N TYR A 45 5.98 -24.84 -2.90
CA TYR A 45 4.62 -24.31 -2.90
C TYR A 45 3.95 -24.58 -4.26
N PRO A 46 2.60 -24.58 -4.37
CA PRO A 46 1.89 -25.12 -5.54
C PRO A 46 2.39 -24.59 -6.89
N ALA A 47 2.50 -23.26 -7.06
CA ALA A 47 2.99 -22.67 -8.30
C ALA A 47 4.42 -23.11 -8.67
N LEU A 48 5.32 -23.28 -7.69
CA LEU A 48 6.68 -23.75 -7.91
C LEU A 48 6.72 -25.27 -8.23
N ILE A 49 5.83 -26.07 -7.64
CA ILE A 49 5.69 -27.50 -7.99
C ILE A 49 5.20 -27.63 -9.44
N THR A 50 4.17 -26.87 -9.81
CA THR A 50 3.64 -26.81 -11.18
C THR A 50 4.72 -26.40 -12.18
N LEU A 51 5.50 -25.35 -11.88
CA LEU A 51 6.62 -24.95 -12.72
C LEU A 51 7.66 -26.07 -12.89
N ASN A 52 8.09 -26.73 -11.81
CA ASN A 52 9.06 -27.82 -11.87
C ASN A 52 8.56 -28.99 -12.74
N ASN A 53 7.28 -29.34 -12.62
CA ASN A 53 6.68 -30.39 -13.43
C ASN A 53 6.59 -29.99 -14.92
N TRP A 54 6.21 -28.74 -15.20
CA TRP A 54 6.18 -28.21 -16.56
C TRP A 54 7.58 -28.12 -17.19
N ILE A 55 8.62 -27.70 -16.45
CA ILE A 55 10.02 -27.68 -16.93
C ILE A 55 10.49 -29.09 -17.31
N LYS A 56 10.13 -30.12 -16.53
CA LYS A 56 10.42 -31.52 -16.87
C LYS A 56 9.72 -31.92 -18.18
N THR A 57 8.44 -31.59 -18.34
CA THR A 57 7.68 -31.88 -19.58
C THR A 57 8.22 -31.11 -20.79
N LEU A 58 8.58 -29.84 -20.63
CA LEU A 58 9.21 -28.99 -21.66
C LEU A 58 10.50 -29.66 -22.17
N ARG A 59 11.39 -30.04 -21.25
CA ARG A 59 12.67 -30.70 -21.59
C ARG A 59 12.46 -32.09 -22.20
N ALA A 60 11.47 -32.85 -21.74
CA ALA A 60 11.17 -34.16 -22.31
C ALA A 60 10.60 -34.10 -23.75
N LYS A 61 9.86 -33.04 -24.09
CA LYS A 61 9.21 -32.88 -25.41
C LYS A 61 10.01 -32.09 -26.44
N PHE A 62 10.82 -31.13 -25.99
CA PHE A 62 11.42 -30.11 -26.86
C PHE A 62 12.93 -29.93 -26.67
N ALA A 63 13.64 -30.88 -26.03
CA ALA A 63 15.10 -30.82 -25.96
C ALA A 63 15.75 -31.33 -27.28
N PRO A 64 16.83 -30.68 -27.78
CA PRO A 64 17.42 -29.43 -27.28
C PRO A 64 16.49 -28.23 -27.53
N LEU A 65 16.34 -27.36 -26.53
CA LEU A 65 15.42 -26.23 -26.61
C LEU A 65 15.87 -25.25 -27.73
N PRO A 66 14.92 -24.66 -28.50
CA PRO A 66 15.25 -23.63 -29.46
C PRO A 66 16.01 -22.45 -28.82
N PRO A 67 16.93 -21.77 -29.55
CA PRO A 67 17.64 -20.61 -29.03
C PRO A 67 16.70 -19.53 -28.45
N ASN A 68 17.15 -18.84 -27.41
CA ASN A 68 16.39 -17.82 -26.67
C ASN A 68 15.12 -18.30 -25.94
N THR A 69 14.79 -19.61 -25.94
CA THR A 69 13.62 -20.14 -25.22
C THR A 69 13.61 -19.72 -23.75
N THR A 70 14.77 -19.75 -23.06
CA THR A 70 14.88 -19.29 -21.67
C THR A 70 14.47 -17.82 -21.52
N ALA A 71 14.99 -16.93 -22.36
CA ALA A 71 14.68 -15.50 -22.31
C ALA A 71 13.19 -15.22 -22.60
N ILE A 72 12.62 -15.89 -23.60
CA ILE A 72 11.21 -15.77 -23.98
C ILE A 72 10.30 -16.22 -22.82
N VAL A 73 10.53 -17.42 -22.26
CA VAL A 73 9.71 -17.95 -21.16
C VAL A 73 9.75 -17.01 -19.95
N PHE A 74 10.91 -16.48 -19.57
CA PHE A 74 11.00 -15.54 -18.43
C PHE A 74 10.34 -14.18 -18.73
N ARG A 75 10.44 -13.65 -19.95
CA ARG A 75 9.76 -12.40 -20.35
C ARG A 75 8.23 -12.56 -20.42
N LEU A 76 7.73 -13.73 -20.84
CA LEU A 76 6.28 -14.01 -20.87
C LEU A 76 5.71 -14.37 -19.49
N LEU A 77 6.51 -14.97 -18.60
CA LEU A 77 6.09 -15.37 -17.23
C LEU A 77 6.17 -14.21 -16.22
N PHE A 78 7.09 -13.27 -16.41
CA PHE A 78 7.28 -12.08 -15.58
C PHE A 78 7.25 -10.78 -16.42
N PRO A 79 6.14 -10.50 -17.15
CA PRO A 79 6.07 -9.39 -18.10
C PRO A 79 6.27 -8.01 -17.47
N GLU A 80 6.00 -7.87 -16.16
CA GLU A 80 6.27 -6.67 -15.37
C GLU A 80 7.77 -6.36 -15.17
N GLU A 81 8.63 -7.38 -15.22
CA GLU A 81 10.09 -7.22 -15.15
C GLU A 81 10.72 -6.89 -16.52
N ASP A 82 9.97 -7.05 -17.62
CA ASP A 82 10.39 -6.59 -18.95
C ASP A 82 10.34 -5.04 -19.02
N THR A 83 11.52 -4.46 -18.86
CA THR A 83 11.78 -3.02 -18.89
C THR A 83 11.97 -2.50 -20.31
N ARG A 84 12.45 -3.34 -21.23
CA ARG A 84 12.74 -3.03 -22.64
C ARG A 84 11.46 -2.72 -23.44
N ARG A 85 10.44 -3.58 -23.36
CA ARG A 85 9.19 -3.40 -24.12
C ARG A 85 8.16 -2.64 -23.32
N LYS A 86 7.61 -1.58 -23.93
CA LYS A 86 6.40 -0.87 -23.48
C LYS A 86 5.41 -0.81 -24.64
N TYR A 87 4.12 -0.99 -24.35
CA TYR A 87 3.09 -1.08 -25.38
C TYR A 87 2.27 0.21 -25.54
N ASP A 88 2.41 1.18 -24.62
CA ASP A 88 1.59 2.41 -24.51
C ASP A 88 0.06 2.15 -24.47
N MET A 89 -0.33 0.97 -23.97
CA MET A 89 -1.70 0.51 -23.89
C MET A 89 -2.01 0.09 -22.45
N GLN A 90 -2.96 0.81 -21.83
CA GLN A 90 -3.65 0.40 -20.60
C GLN A 90 -5.00 -0.24 -20.97
N GLU A 91 -5.72 -0.79 -20.00
CA GLU A 91 -6.93 -1.59 -20.23
C GLU A 91 -7.94 -0.93 -21.18
N THR A 92 -8.27 0.35 -21.00
CA THR A 92 -9.25 1.05 -21.86
C THR A 92 -8.79 1.20 -23.31
N ARG A 93 -7.49 1.44 -23.53
CA ARG A 93 -6.89 1.54 -24.88
C ARG A 93 -6.79 0.16 -25.53
N LEU A 94 -6.36 -0.86 -24.78
CA LEU A 94 -6.26 -2.23 -25.28
C LEU A 94 -7.65 -2.80 -25.59
N ALA A 95 -8.64 -2.59 -24.72
CA ALA A 95 -10.03 -3.00 -24.95
C ALA A 95 -10.62 -2.40 -26.24
N ALA A 96 -10.29 -1.14 -26.56
CA ALA A 96 -10.67 -0.53 -27.82
C ALA A 96 -9.97 -1.20 -29.02
N ALA A 97 -8.64 -1.32 -28.98
CA ALA A 97 -7.87 -1.95 -30.06
C ALA A 97 -8.24 -3.42 -30.30
N LEU A 98 -8.59 -4.17 -29.25
CA LEU A 98 -9.09 -5.55 -29.37
C LEU A 98 -10.51 -5.59 -29.97
N ALA A 99 -11.39 -4.66 -29.61
CA ALA A 99 -12.71 -4.55 -30.21
C ALA A 99 -12.61 -4.30 -31.73
N ASP A 100 -11.70 -3.41 -32.16
CA ASP A 100 -11.39 -3.17 -33.58
C ASP A 100 -10.81 -4.42 -34.28
N CYS A 101 -10.00 -5.23 -33.57
CA CYS A 101 -9.48 -6.50 -34.09
C CYS A 101 -10.57 -7.58 -34.25
N PHE A 102 -11.55 -7.61 -33.36
CA PHE A 102 -12.69 -8.54 -33.38
C PHE A 102 -13.88 -8.03 -34.22
N GLY A 103 -13.86 -6.78 -34.68
CA GLY A 103 -14.96 -6.18 -35.44
C GLY A 103 -16.22 -5.93 -34.61
N THR A 104 -16.07 -5.52 -33.35
CA THR A 104 -17.17 -5.36 -32.38
C THR A 104 -17.11 -4.01 -31.66
N SER A 105 -18.15 -3.68 -30.88
CA SER A 105 -18.13 -2.52 -29.99
C SER A 105 -17.20 -2.75 -28.79
N ALA A 106 -16.46 -1.73 -28.38
CA ALA A 106 -15.59 -1.80 -27.21
C ALA A 106 -16.34 -1.90 -25.86
N THR A 107 -17.67 -1.69 -25.82
CA THR A 107 -18.45 -1.66 -24.58
C THR A 107 -18.30 -2.89 -23.69
N PRO A 108 -18.39 -4.15 -24.18
CA PRO A 108 -18.26 -5.33 -23.33
C PRO A 108 -16.86 -5.47 -22.71
N LEU A 109 -15.82 -5.10 -23.45
CA LEU A 109 -14.43 -5.18 -22.98
C LEU A 109 -14.06 -4.04 -22.02
N ARG A 110 -14.67 -2.86 -22.17
CA ARG A 110 -14.46 -1.71 -21.27
C ARG A 110 -15.07 -1.91 -19.87
N GLN A 111 -16.00 -2.85 -19.69
CA GLN A 111 -16.63 -3.15 -18.40
C GLN A 111 -15.76 -3.99 -17.43
N TRP A 112 -14.47 -4.22 -17.75
CA TRP A 112 -13.53 -4.99 -16.93
C TRP A 112 -13.34 -4.51 -15.47
N ALA A 113 -13.77 -3.30 -15.14
CA ALA A 113 -13.72 -2.69 -13.80
C ALA A 113 -15.11 -2.37 -13.21
N ALA A 114 -16.20 -2.82 -13.85
CA ALA A 114 -17.56 -2.64 -13.32
C ALA A 114 -17.79 -3.51 -12.07
N GLU A 115 -18.75 -3.15 -11.21
CA GLU A 115 -19.01 -3.83 -9.92
C GLU A 115 -19.23 -5.35 -10.04
N ALA A 116 -19.93 -5.79 -11.08
CA ALA A 116 -20.19 -7.21 -11.36
C ALA A 116 -19.05 -7.94 -12.14
N SER A 117 -17.95 -7.25 -12.43
CA SER A 117 -16.83 -7.80 -13.22
C SER A 117 -15.76 -8.44 -12.33
N SER A 118 -14.79 -9.08 -12.97
CA SER A 118 -13.65 -9.70 -12.30
C SER A 118 -12.52 -8.72 -11.94
N GLY A 119 -12.60 -7.46 -12.38
CA GLY A 119 -11.47 -6.52 -12.31
C GLY A 119 -10.34 -6.85 -13.30
N CYS A 120 -10.59 -7.66 -14.35
CA CYS A 120 -9.58 -8.27 -15.22
C CYS A 120 -9.99 -8.24 -16.70
N LEU A 121 -9.30 -7.46 -17.54
CA LEU A 121 -9.61 -7.38 -18.98
C LEU A 121 -9.45 -8.73 -19.70
N GLY A 122 -8.42 -9.51 -19.36
CA GLY A 122 -8.21 -10.85 -19.93
C GLY A 122 -9.41 -11.78 -19.71
N GLN A 123 -10.07 -11.70 -18.55
CA GLN A 123 -11.27 -12.49 -18.27
C GLN A 123 -12.49 -12.04 -19.09
N GLU A 124 -12.63 -10.75 -19.36
CA GLU A 124 -13.69 -10.25 -20.24
C GLU A 124 -13.43 -10.62 -21.72
N VAL A 125 -12.16 -10.64 -22.15
CA VAL A 125 -11.75 -11.22 -23.46
C VAL A 125 -12.09 -12.71 -23.54
N LEU A 126 -11.81 -13.50 -22.50
CA LEU A 126 -12.18 -14.92 -22.41
C LEU A 126 -13.70 -15.12 -22.54
N LYS A 127 -14.48 -14.38 -21.74
CA LYS A 127 -15.95 -14.42 -21.77
C LYS A 127 -16.53 -14.01 -23.13
N PHE A 128 -15.92 -13.03 -23.79
CA PHE A 128 -16.33 -12.57 -25.11
C PHE A 128 -16.04 -13.65 -26.17
N LEU A 129 -14.79 -14.10 -26.26
CA LEU A 129 -14.38 -15.07 -27.28
C LEU A 129 -15.05 -16.44 -27.10
N ASN A 130 -15.34 -16.89 -25.86
CA ASN A 130 -16.13 -18.11 -25.63
C ASN A 130 -17.58 -18.02 -26.15
N LYS A 131 -18.11 -16.82 -26.43
CA LYS A 131 -19.44 -16.61 -27.01
C LYS A 131 -19.43 -16.38 -28.52
N THR A 132 -18.31 -15.92 -29.08
CA THR A 132 -18.21 -15.47 -30.49
C THR A 132 -17.26 -16.30 -31.35
N SER A 133 -16.38 -17.11 -30.74
CA SER A 133 -15.43 -17.97 -31.45
C SER A 133 -16.09 -19.24 -31.97
N SER A 134 -15.71 -19.67 -33.17
CA SER A 134 -16.10 -20.96 -33.75
C SER A 134 -15.08 -22.07 -33.49
N TYR A 135 -13.96 -21.78 -32.79
CA TYR A 135 -12.95 -22.80 -32.48
C TYR A 135 -13.47 -23.79 -31.42
N PRO A 136 -13.21 -25.11 -31.56
CA PRO A 136 -13.57 -26.10 -30.57
C PRO A 136 -12.71 -25.96 -29.30
N ALA A 137 -13.17 -26.55 -28.19
CA ALA A 137 -12.57 -26.36 -26.86
C ALA A 137 -11.15 -26.94 -26.70
N ASP A 138 -10.76 -27.85 -27.59
CA ASP A 138 -9.45 -28.50 -27.69
C ASP A 138 -8.52 -27.85 -28.73
N TYR A 139 -8.95 -26.75 -29.36
CA TYR A 139 -8.15 -26.04 -30.37
C TYR A 139 -6.80 -25.57 -29.83
N ILE A 140 -5.72 -26.10 -30.42
CA ILE A 140 -4.34 -25.71 -30.13
C ILE A 140 -3.95 -24.58 -31.09
N SER A 141 -3.63 -23.40 -30.55
CA SER A 141 -3.11 -22.29 -31.37
C SER A 141 -1.81 -22.70 -32.09
N PRO A 142 -1.66 -22.40 -33.40
CA PRO A 142 -0.46 -22.72 -34.16
C PRO A 142 0.75 -21.83 -33.82
N LEU A 143 0.55 -20.70 -33.11
CA LEU A 143 1.63 -19.78 -32.79
C LEU A 143 2.60 -20.39 -31.77
N SER A 144 3.90 -20.33 -32.09
CA SER A 144 4.98 -20.60 -31.15
C SER A 144 5.22 -19.43 -30.17
N ILE A 145 5.90 -19.71 -29.05
CA ILE A 145 6.33 -18.65 -28.12
C ILE A 145 7.27 -17.63 -28.80
N SER A 146 8.05 -18.05 -29.80
CA SER A 146 8.98 -17.19 -30.54
C SER A 146 8.25 -16.23 -31.47
N GLU A 147 7.22 -16.69 -32.18
CA GLU A 147 6.39 -15.82 -33.03
C GLU A 147 5.60 -14.82 -32.19
N VAL A 148 5.04 -15.24 -31.06
CA VAL A 148 4.36 -14.33 -30.12
C VAL A 148 5.35 -13.29 -29.59
N ASP A 149 6.56 -13.69 -29.22
CA ASP A 149 7.57 -12.77 -28.68
C ASP A 149 8.04 -11.73 -29.72
N ASN A 150 8.26 -12.16 -30.97
CA ASN A 150 8.59 -11.29 -32.10
C ASN A 150 7.46 -10.28 -32.39
N LEU A 151 6.21 -10.74 -32.46
CA LEU A 151 5.04 -9.89 -32.66
C LEU A 151 4.84 -8.90 -31.51
N LEU A 152 5.14 -9.29 -30.27
CA LEU A 152 5.17 -8.39 -29.11
C LEU A 152 6.32 -7.37 -29.19
N GLU A 153 7.49 -7.74 -29.73
CA GLU A 153 8.57 -6.77 -29.95
C GLU A 153 8.22 -5.77 -31.07
N GLU A 154 7.64 -6.21 -32.18
CA GLU A 154 7.05 -5.33 -33.21
C GLU A 154 5.99 -4.39 -32.63
N LEU A 155 5.10 -4.89 -31.75
CA LEU A 155 4.07 -4.08 -31.10
C LEU A 155 4.67 -3.01 -30.18
N ALA A 156 5.71 -3.38 -29.43
CA ALA A 156 6.43 -2.49 -28.53
C ALA A 156 7.27 -1.44 -29.27
N ALA A 157 7.74 -1.72 -30.49
CA ALA A 157 8.47 -0.76 -31.34
C ALA A 157 7.64 0.47 -31.72
N HIS A 158 6.30 0.42 -31.57
CA HIS A 158 5.41 1.57 -31.75
C HIS A 158 5.22 2.44 -30.49
N SER A 159 5.84 2.09 -29.36
CA SER A 159 5.86 2.95 -28.17
C SER A 159 7.16 3.75 -28.11
N GLY A 160 7.05 5.06 -27.97
CA GLY A 160 8.21 5.91 -27.67
C GLY A 160 8.89 5.55 -26.35
N TYR A 161 8.17 4.94 -25.40
CA TYR A 161 8.69 4.56 -24.08
C TYR A 161 9.40 3.20 -24.05
N SER A 162 9.37 2.44 -25.14
CA SER A 162 10.22 1.24 -25.30
C SER A 162 11.69 1.62 -25.42
N ASP A 163 12.59 0.67 -25.16
CA ASP A 163 14.03 0.84 -25.32
C ASP A 163 14.43 1.20 -26.76
N VAL A 164 15.54 1.93 -26.91
CA VAL A 164 16.09 2.30 -28.22
C VAL A 164 16.24 1.10 -29.15
N SER A 165 16.74 -0.04 -28.64
CA SER A 165 16.96 -1.25 -29.44
C SER A 165 15.66 -1.86 -29.99
N VAL A 166 14.54 -1.66 -29.29
CA VAL A 166 13.21 -2.12 -29.71
C VAL A 166 12.61 -1.14 -30.72
N ARG A 167 12.81 0.17 -30.51
CA ARG A 167 12.30 1.21 -31.44
C ARG A 167 13.04 1.25 -32.78
N SER A 168 14.27 0.76 -32.85
CA SER A 168 15.09 0.75 -34.07
C SER A 168 14.77 -0.38 -35.07
N ILE A 169 13.73 -1.19 -34.83
CA ILE A 169 13.32 -2.25 -35.75
C ILE A 169 12.76 -1.64 -37.06
N ALA A 170 13.46 -1.88 -38.17
CA ALA A 170 13.20 -1.22 -39.45
C ALA A 170 11.88 -1.63 -40.11
N THR A 171 11.53 -2.92 -40.05
CA THR A 171 10.30 -3.48 -40.63
C THR A 171 9.28 -3.74 -39.52
N ARG A 172 8.19 -2.96 -39.47
CA ARG A 172 7.10 -3.16 -38.51
C ARG A 172 5.74 -3.08 -39.19
N ARG A 173 4.86 -4.03 -38.91
CA ARG A 173 3.45 -3.97 -39.35
C ARG A 173 2.70 -2.89 -38.56
N SER A 174 1.49 -2.50 -39.01
CA SER A 174 0.64 -1.59 -38.23
C SER A 174 0.21 -2.23 -36.89
N LYS A 175 -0.03 -1.44 -35.83
CA LYS A 175 -0.51 -1.96 -34.53
C LYS A 175 -1.72 -2.89 -34.68
N THR A 176 -2.70 -2.48 -35.49
CA THR A 176 -3.92 -3.25 -35.77
C THR A 176 -3.64 -4.54 -36.50
N THR A 177 -2.70 -4.56 -37.46
CA THR A 177 -2.27 -5.80 -38.13
C THR A 177 -1.58 -6.75 -37.16
N ILE A 178 -0.68 -6.25 -36.30
CA ILE A 178 0.04 -7.07 -35.31
C ILE A 178 -0.95 -7.71 -34.33
N LEU A 179 -1.83 -6.92 -33.72
CA LEU A 179 -2.86 -7.41 -32.81
C LEU A 179 -3.82 -8.40 -33.49
N ARG A 180 -4.18 -8.14 -34.75
CA ARG A 180 -5.02 -9.06 -35.55
C ARG A 180 -4.31 -10.39 -35.85
N THR A 181 -3.01 -10.38 -36.17
CA THR A 181 -2.21 -11.60 -36.35
C THR A 181 -2.07 -12.37 -35.05
N LEU A 182 -1.82 -11.68 -33.93
CA LEU A 182 -1.76 -12.28 -32.60
C LEU A 182 -3.10 -12.94 -32.22
N TYR A 183 -4.21 -12.20 -32.26
CA TYR A 183 -5.46 -12.65 -31.62
C TYR A 183 -6.36 -13.54 -32.48
N ARG A 184 -6.24 -13.53 -33.82
CA ARG A 184 -7.11 -14.36 -34.68
C ARG A 184 -6.85 -15.86 -34.60
N SER A 185 -5.61 -16.26 -34.32
CA SER A 185 -5.16 -17.66 -34.27
C SER A 185 -5.07 -18.22 -32.85
N LEU A 186 -5.51 -17.48 -31.84
CA LEU A 186 -5.47 -17.91 -30.43
C LEU A 186 -6.81 -18.51 -30.00
N SER A 187 -6.74 -19.51 -29.13
CA SER A 187 -7.91 -19.92 -28.36
C SER A 187 -8.35 -18.77 -27.44
N ALA A 188 -9.61 -18.79 -26.99
CA ALA A 188 -10.12 -17.80 -26.05
C ALA A 188 -9.29 -17.74 -24.74
N LEU A 189 -8.75 -18.89 -24.30
CA LEU A 189 -7.85 -18.98 -23.15
C LEU A 189 -6.49 -18.33 -23.42
N ASP A 190 -5.85 -18.66 -24.54
CA ASP A 190 -4.54 -18.11 -24.88
C ASP A 190 -4.60 -16.58 -25.07
N ALA A 191 -5.67 -16.09 -25.71
CA ALA A 191 -5.95 -14.67 -25.87
C ALA A 191 -6.15 -13.94 -24.52
N SER A 192 -6.74 -14.61 -23.52
CA SER A 192 -6.92 -14.03 -22.18
C SER A 192 -5.58 -13.79 -21.48
N PHE A 193 -4.65 -14.75 -21.57
CA PHE A 193 -3.32 -14.63 -20.99
C PHE A 193 -2.44 -13.66 -21.78
N LEU A 194 -2.47 -13.69 -23.12
CA LEU A 194 -1.75 -12.71 -23.94
C LEU A 194 -2.17 -11.26 -23.62
N THR A 195 -3.47 -11.03 -23.38
CA THR A 195 -3.98 -9.73 -22.96
C THR A 195 -3.31 -9.24 -21.68
N GLN A 196 -3.10 -10.12 -20.70
CA GLN A 196 -2.42 -9.77 -19.45
C GLN A 196 -0.90 -9.70 -19.55
N ILE A 197 -0.28 -10.39 -20.52
CA ILE A 197 1.14 -10.22 -20.88
C ILE A 197 1.37 -8.82 -21.49
N ILE A 198 0.46 -8.35 -22.34
CA ILE A 198 0.50 -6.98 -22.90
C ILE A 198 0.26 -5.93 -21.79
N LEU A 199 -0.68 -6.16 -20.89
CA LEU A 199 -0.93 -5.25 -19.75
C LEU A 199 0.14 -5.33 -18.64
N LYS A 200 1.01 -6.34 -18.68
CA LYS A 200 2.06 -6.61 -17.68
C LYS A 200 1.51 -6.83 -16.26
N ASP A 201 0.39 -7.54 -16.15
CA ASP A 201 -0.24 -7.97 -14.88
C ASP A 201 -0.89 -9.36 -15.01
N LEU A 202 -0.09 -10.43 -14.90
CA LEU A 202 -0.61 -11.82 -14.95
C LEU A 202 -1.35 -12.26 -13.67
N ARG A 203 -1.11 -11.59 -12.53
CA ARG A 203 -1.68 -11.93 -11.21
C ARG A 203 -3.20 -12.21 -11.19
N PRO A 204 -4.09 -11.41 -11.82
CA PRO A 204 -5.53 -11.69 -11.82
C PRO A 204 -5.95 -13.00 -12.51
N LEU A 205 -5.12 -13.56 -13.41
CA LEU A 205 -5.38 -14.87 -14.02
C LEU A 205 -4.62 -16.00 -13.33
N LEU A 206 -3.38 -15.75 -12.87
CA LEU A 206 -2.58 -16.76 -12.14
C LEU A 206 -3.09 -17.02 -10.71
N TYR A 207 -3.67 -16.00 -10.07
CA TYR A 207 -4.11 -16.06 -8.67
C TYR A 207 -5.53 -15.45 -8.55
N PRO A 208 -6.54 -16.07 -9.20
CA PRO A 208 -7.86 -15.50 -9.34
C PRO A 208 -8.59 -15.33 -8.01
N LEU A 209 -9.54 -14.40 -7.98
CA LEU A 209 -10.43 -14.18 -6.83
C LEU A 209 -11.24 -15.46 -6.57
N SER A 210 -11.25 -15.93 -5.33
CA SER A 210 -11.98 -17.15 -4.94
C SER A 210 -13.39 -16.91 -4.42
N GLU A 211 -13.70 -15.67 -4.04
CA GLU A 211 -15.00 -15.28 -3.51
C GLU A 211 -15.47 -14.03 -4.25
N ALA A 212 -16.74 -13.98 -4.65
CA ALA A 212 -17.33 -12.83 -5.31
C ALA A 212 -17.59 -11.66 -4.32
N HIS A 213 -17.87 -11.96 -3.06
CA HIS A 213 -18.23 -10.94 -2.06
C HIS A 213 -17.03 -10.47 -1.24
N TYR A 214 -16.82 -9.15 -1.21
CA TYR A 214 -15.65 -8.51 -0.59
C TYR A 214 -15.52 -8.81 0.92
N THR A 215 -16.61 -8.95 1.67
CA THR A 215 -16.55 -9.31 3.11
C THR A 215 -15.84 -10.64 3.34
N VAL A 216 -16.12 -11.67 2.53
CA VAL A 216 -15.49 -12.99 2.69
C VAL A 216 -14.02 -12.90 2.27
N ALA A 217 -13.74 -12.19 1.18
CA ALA A 217 -12.38 -11.93 0.69
C ALA A 217 -11.49 -11.18 1.72
N LEU A 218 -12.04 -10.20 2.44
CA LEU A 218 -11.33 -9.43 3.46
C LEU A 218 -11.19 -10.20 4.79
N LYS A 219 -12.24 -10.86 5.27
CA LYS A 219 -12.23 -11.54 6.58
C LYS A 219 -11.58 -12.93 6.57
N SER A 220 -11.69 -13.69 5.46
CA SER A 220 -11.26 -15.10 5.41
C SER A 220 -9.87 -15.32 4.82
N PHE A 221 -9.28 -14.29 4.21
CA PHE A 221 -7.99 -14.38 3.51
C PHE A 221 -7.09 -13.19 3.85
N ASN A 222 -5.77 -13.40 3.73
CA ASN A 222 -4.77 -12.36 3.96
C ASN A 222 -3.72 -12.35 2.84
N SER A 223 -2.72 -11.46 2.94
CA SER A 223 -1.65 -11.33 1.95
C SER A 223 -0.73 -12.55 1.82
N VAL A 224 -0.82 -13.52 2.74
CA VAL A 224 -0.03 -14.76 2.76
C VAL A 224 -0.83 -15.95 2.21
N SER A 225 -2.16 -15.82 2.07
CA SER A 225 -3.07 -16.90 1.63
C SER A 225 -2.70 -17.55 0.30
N VAL A 226 -1.98 -16.85 -0.59
CA VAL A 226 -1.38 -17.39 -1.82
C VAL A 226 0.11 -17.05 -1.81
N THR A 227 0.96 -18.04 -2.02
CA THR A 227 2.38 -17.83 -2.33
C THR A 227 2.53 -17.67 -3.84
N GLU A 228 2.76 -16.44 -4.29
CA GLU A 228 3.00 -16.13 -5.70
C GLU A 228 4.38 -16.65 -6.14
N LEU A 229 4.51 -17.01 -7.42
CA LEU A 229 5.76 -17.53 -7.98
C LEU A 229 6.79 -16.40 -8.06
N SER A 230 7.89 -16.52 -7.32
CA SER A 230 8.98 -15.55 -7.43
C SER A 230 9.88 -15.86 -8.63
N LYS A 231 10.35 -14.81 -9.32
CA LYS A 231 11.37 -14.93 -10.37
C LYS A 231 12.65 -15.56 -9.84
N GLU A 232 13.04 -15.28 -8.59
CA GLU A 232 14.23 -15.87 -7.98
C GLU A 232 14.08 -17.39 -7.76
N ASP A 233 12.89 -17.90 -7.45
CA ASP A 233 12.63 -19.35 -7.34
C ASP A 233 12.47 -19.99 -8.72
N ALA A 234 11.83 -19.30 -9.68
CA ALA A 234 11.74 -19.76 -11.06
C ALA A 234 13.15 -19.91 -11.69
N MET A 235 14.07 -18.98 -11.43
CA MET A 235 15.48 -19.10 -11.86
C MET A 235 16.18 -20.31 -11.24
N LYS A 236 15.94 -20.64 -9.96
CA LYS A 236 16.51 -21.84 -9.31
C LYS A 236 15.92 -23.13 -9.89
N ALA A 237 14.62 -23.14 -10.20
CA ALA A 237 13.95 -24.29 -10.81
C ALA A 237 14.40 -24.51 -12.26
N TRP A 238 14.70 -23.43 -13.00
CA TRP A 238 15.27 -23.50 -14.34
C TRP A 238 16.72 -23.94 -14.33
N ASP A 239 17.55 -23.31 -13.49
CA ASP A 239 18.98 -23.56 -13.36
C ASP A 239 19.37 -24.01 -11.94
N PRO A 240 19.46 -25.33 -11.70
CA PRO A 240 19.93 -25.89 -10.44
C PRO A 240 21.36 -25.49 -10.06
N THR A 241 22.19 -25.02 -11.00
CA THR A 241 23.56 -24.55 -10.71
C THR A 241 23.56 -23.13 -10.10
N GLY A 242 22.43 -22.43 -10.14
CA GLY A 242 22.26 -21.07 -9.62
C GLY A 242 23.13 -20.03 -10.32
N GLN A 243 23.67 -20.30 -11.50
CA GLN A 243 24.40 -19.32 -12.32
C GLN A 243 23.45 -18.24 -12.83
N MET A 244 22.26 -18.60 -13.33
CA MET A 244 21.24 -17.66 -13.80
C MET A 244 20.86 -16.64 -12.72
N LEU A 245 20.58 -17.11 -11.49
CA LEU A 245 20.24 -16.25 -10.36
C LEU A 245 21.42 -15.38 -9.89
N ARG A 246 22.65 -15.92 -9.91
CA ARG A 246 23.85 -15.13 -9.62
C ARG A 246 24.07 -14.05 -10.67
N ASN A 247 23.83 -14.36 -11.95
CA ASN A 247 23.93 -13.40 -13.05
C ASN A 247 22.91 -12.27 -12.88
N TYR A 248 21.63 -12.61 -12.68
CA TYR A 248 20.54 -11.64 -12.47
C TYR A 248 20.79 -10.65 -11.31
N ARG A 249 21.48 -11.08 -10.24
CA ARG A 249 21.86 -10.21 -9.12
C ARG A 249 22.89 -9.15 -9.49
N VAL A 250 23.79 -9.46 -10.43
CA VAL A 250 24.84 -8.54 -10.92
C VAL A 250 24.36 -7.73 -12.13
N ARG A 251 23.57 -8.36 -13.01
CA ARG A 251 23.03 -7.83 -14.26
C ARG A 251 21.51 -7.98 -14.22
N CYS A 252 20.78 -6.93 -13.85
CA CYS A 252 19.36 -7.02 -13.46
C CYS A 252 18.36 -7.18 -14.63
N GLY A 253 18.82 -7.68 -15.78
CA GLY A 253 18.04 -8.04 -16.95
C GLY A 253 17.75 -9.54 -16.99
N LEU A 254 16.52 -9.91 -17.35
CA LEU A 254 16.14 -11.32 -17.56
C LEU A 254 16.88 -11.93 -18.75
N ASP A 255 17.03 -11.15 -19.84
CA ASP A 255 17.67 -11.59 -21.08
C ASP A 255 19.16 -11.91 -20.88
N ASP A 256 19.91 -11.09 -20.12
CA ASP A 256 21.32 -11.37 -19.79
C ASP A 256 21.50 -12.59 -18.88
N ALA A 257 20.59 -12.79 -17.92
CA ALA A 257 20.60 -13.96 -17.05
C ALA A 257 20.28 -15.25 -17.84
N ALA A 258 19.32 -15.18 -18.76
CA ALA A 258 18.98 -16.26 -19.68
C ALA A 258 20.13 -16.58 -20.63
N ALA A 259 20.72 -15.58 -21.29
CA ALA A 259 21.86 -15.75 -22.19
C ALA A 259 23.08 -16.35 -21.48
N ALA A 260 23.34 -15.96 -20.23
CA ALA A 260 24.43 -16.56 -19.44
C ALA A 260 24.21 -18.05 -19.13
N PHE A 261 22.95 -18.47 -18.93
CA PHE A 261 22.58 -19.87 -18.78
C PHE A 261 22.68 -20.63 -20.12
N ASP A 262 22.06 -20.10 -21.18
CA ASP A 262 22.00 -20.74 -22.51
C ASP A 262 23.39 -20.90 -23.15
N THR A 263 24.34 -19.99 -22.86
CA THR A 263 25.74 -20.08 -23.34
C THR A 263 26.66 -20.93 -22.45
N GLY A 264 26.22 -21.37 -21.27
CA GLY A 264 27.02 -22.18 -20.35
C GLY A 264 28.29 -21.49 -19.81
N ILE A 265 28.36 -20.15 -19.81
CA ILE A 265 29.57 -19.41 -19.42
C ILE A 265 29.76 -19.49 -17.89
N VAL A 266 30.63 -20.41 -17.45
CA VAL A 266 31.05 -20.61 -16.04
C VAL A 266 32.03 -19.53 -15.54
N GLY A 267 32.13 -18.40 -16.25
CA GLY A 267 33.10 -17.32 -16.00
C GLY A 267 32.73 -16.35 -14.86
N THR A 268 33.65 -15.45 -14.54
CA THR A 268 33.44 -14.42 -13.51
C THR A 268 32.33 -13.45 -13.91
N ILE A 269 31.22 -13.48 -13.17
CA ILE A 269 30.07 -12.60 -13.39
C ILE A 269 30.41 -11.18 -12.90
N ALA A 270 30.77 -10.30 -13.84
CA ALA A 270 31.00 -8.88 -13.60
C ALA A 270 29.84 -7.99 -14.11
N PRO A 271 29.64 -6.78 -13.54
CA PRO A 271 28.78 -5.75 -14.13
C PRO A 271 29.19 -5.40 -15.57
N ARG A 272 28.29 -4.74 -16.31
CA ARG A 272 28.54 -4.26 -17.67
C ARG A 272 27.88 -2.89 -17.84
N ILE A 273 28.57 -1.94 -18.48
CA ILE A 273 27.97 -0.66 -18.86
C ILE A 273 26.70 -0.89 -19.70
N GLY A 274 25.66 -0.11 -19.44
CA GLY A 274 24.38 -0.22 -20.13
C GLY A 274 23.47 -1.33 -19.61
N ILE A 275 23.82 -2.02 -18.51
CA ILE A 275 22.90 -2.93 -17.80
C ILE A 275 22.74 -2.47 -16.35
N PRO A 276 21.52 -2.24 -15.85
CA PRO A 276 21.32 -1.90 -14.45
C PRO A 276 21.73 -3.04 -13.51
N ILE A 277 22.40 -2.69 -12.41
CA ILE A 277 22.73 -3.58 -11.30
C ILE A 277 21.53 -3.62 -10.34
N ALA A 278 21.23 -4.79 -9.77
CA ALA A 278 20.07 -4.97 -8.90
C ALA A 278 20.13 -4.07 -7.65
N ILE A 279 19.06 -3.31 -7.41
CA ILE A 279 18.96 -2.42 -6.24
C ILE A 279 18.77 -3.26 -4.95
N PRO A 280 19.60 -3.04 -3.90
CA PRO A 280 19.45 -3.72 -2.62
C PRO A 280 18.06 -3.53 -2.01
N LYS A 281 17.45 -4.64 -1.59
CA LYS A 281 16.30 -4.59 -0.68
C LYS A 281 16.78 -4.04 0.67
N SER A 282 15.92 -3.29 1.35
CA SER A 282 16.27 -2.64 2.62
C SER A 282 15.19 -2.93 3.63
N GLU A 283 15.60 -3.25 4.85
CA GLU A 283 14.70 -3.45 5.97
C GLU A 283 14.22 -2.13 6.55
N LYS A 284 13.07 -2.16 7.25
CA LYS A 284 12.50 -0.99 7.93
C LYS A 284 12.92 -0.99 9.40
N GLY A 285 13.76 -0.03 9.78
CA GLY A 285 14.04 0.27 11.18
C GLY A 285 12.78 0.84 11.82
N ARG A 286 12.16 0.08 12.74
CA ARG A 286 10.91 0.48 13.42
C ARG A 286 11.15 1.32 14.69
N GLY A 287 12.39 1.71 14.94
CA GLY A 287 12.94 2.26 16.19
C GLY A 287 14.46 2.08 16.17
N CYS A 288 15.21 2.79 16.99
CA CYS A 288 16.68 2.81 16.90
C CYS A 288 17.27 1.48 17.37
N LEU A 289 16.84 0.97 18.53
CA LEU A 289 17.19 -0.36 19.02
C LEU A 289 16.88 -1.46 18.00
N HIS A 290 15.68 -1.45 17.40
CA HIS A 290 15.29 -2.43 16.37
C HIS A 290 16.15 -2.32 15.09
N ALA A 291 16.64 -1.13 14.76
CA ALA A 291 17.52 -0.95 13.60
C ALA A 291 18.91 -1.55 13.86
N LEU A 292 19.41 -1.44 15.10
CA LEU A 292 20.65 -2.06 15.54
C LEU A 292 20.53 -3.59 15.67
N GLU A 293 19.39 -4.12 16.15
CA GLU A 293 19.10 -5.57 16.20
C GLU A 293 19.26 -6.26 14.84
N ILE A 294 18.85 -5.60 13.74
CA ILE A 294 19.00 -6.14 12.38
C ILE A 294 20.47 -6.25 11.97
N LEU A 295 21.32 -5.35 12.46
CA LEU A 295 22.74 -5.25 12.11
C LEU A 295 23.67 -5.76 13.23
N GLN A 296 23.14 -6.45 14.25
CA GLN A 296 23.89 -6.92 15.43
C GLN A 296 25.09 -7.84 15.13
N ALA A 297 25.14 -8.44 13.94
CA ALA A 297 26.24 -9.28 13.48
C ALA A 297 27.40 -8.47 12.86
N SER A 298 27.25 -7.15 12.71
CA SER A 298 28.27 -6.24 12.21
C SER A 298 29.06 -5.65 13.38
N THR A 299 30.33 -5.34 13.14
CA THR A 299 31.21 -4.67 14.11
C THR A 299 31.15 -3.15 14.03
N GLU A 300 30.70 -2.60 12.90
CA GLU A 300 30.67 -1.16 12.62
C GLU A 300 29.59 -0.85 11.58
N ILE A 301 28.74 0.14 11.89
CA ILE A 301 27.74 0.64 10.94
C ILE A 301 27.98 2.12 10.64
N TRP A 302 27.54 2.53 9.46
CA TRP A 302 27.50 3.90 9.02
C TRP A 302 26.04 4.35 8.89
N ALA A 303 25.69 5.38 9.65
CA ALA A 303 24.41 6.07 9.55
C ALA A 303 24.52 7.17 8.49
N GLU A 304 24.05 6.88 7.28
CA GLU A 304 24.06 7.81 6.15
C GLU A 304 22.74 8.58 6.07
N THR A 305 22.78 9.89 5.79
CA THR A 305 21.56 10.69 5.60
C THR A 305 20.75 10.15 4.42
N LYS A 306 19.46 9.92 4.66
CA LYS A 306 18.52 9.57 3.60
C LYS A 306 17.96 10.86 2.97
N TYR A 307 18.57 11.26 1.88
CA TYR A 307 18.09 12.33 1.01
C TYR A 307 16.76 11.95 0.35
N ASP A 308 15.93 12.95 0.08
CA ASP A 308 14.58 12.81 -0.47
C ASP A 308 14.57 13.18 -1.97
N GLY A 309 14.93 12.20 -2.81
CA GLY A 309 15.06 12.42 -4.24
C GLY A 309 14.69 11.21 -5.09
N GLU A 310 15.11 11.22 -6.35
CA GLU A 310 15.00 10.08 -7.25
C GLU A 310 16.34 9.37 -7.41
N ARG A 311 16.42 8.10 -7.00
CA ARG A 311 17.61 7.28 -7.27
C ARG A 311 17.96 7.23 -8.76
N ALA A 312 19.24 7.47 -9.03
CA ALA A 312 19.90 7.43 -10.32
C ALA A 312 21.13 6.51 -10.22
N GLN A 313 21.08 5.38 -10.93
CA GLN A 313 22.25 4.54 -11.10
C GLN A 313 22.93 4.95 -12.41
N ILE A 314 24.14 5.51 -12.29
CA ILE A 314 24.83 6.24 -13.34
C ILE A 314 25.97 5.38 -13.87
N HIS A 315 25.94 5.09 -15.17
CA HIS A 315 26.96 4.36 -15.90
C HIS A 315 27.69 5.35 -16.79
N VAL A 316 29.02 5.43 -16.68
CA VAL A 316 29.85 6.28 -17.53
C VAL A 316 30.90 5.44 -18.22
N GLN A 317 31.03 5.60 -19.53
CA GLN A 317 32.07 5.00 -20.37
C GLN A 317 32.85 6.11 -21.07
N ILE A 318 34.17 6.01 -21.06
CA ILE A 318 35.11 6.95 -21.69
C ILE A 318 35.68 6.23 -22.93
N PHE A 319 35.65 6.90 -24.08
CA PHE A 319 36.26 6.42 -25.32
C PHE A 319 37.65 7.02 -25.52
N ASP A 320 38.46 6.39 -26.36
CA ASP A 320 39.85 6.81 -26.64
C ASP A 320 39.96 8.23 -27.23
N ASN A 321 38.87 8.75 -27.82
CA ASN A 321 38.76 10.14 -28.29
C ASN A 321 38.37 11.15 -27.19
N GLY A 322 38.44 10.76 -25.92
CA GLY A 322 38.10 11.58 -24.76
C GLY A 322 36.60 11.79 -24.51
N ARG A 323 35.70 11.32 -25.40
CA ARG A 323 34.25 11.49 -25.21
C ARG A 323 33.71 10.54 -24.15
N SER A 324 32.82 11.05 -23.30
CA SER A 324 32.06 10.27 -22.33
C SER A 324 30.67 9.89 -22.86
N ARG A 325 30.27 8.62 -22.77
CA ARG A 325 28.86 8.19 -22.83
C ARG A 325 28.33 8.00 -21.41
N ILE A 326 27.21 8.65 -21.11
CA ILE A 326 26.49 8.52 -19.84
C ILE A 326 25.20 7.72 -20.11
N THR A 327 24.88 6.76 -19.24
CA THR A 327 23.59 6.05 -19.22
C THR A 327 23.06 6.07 -17.78
N ILE A 328 21.80 6.42 -17.58
CA ILE A 328 21.19 6.60 -16.25
C ILE A 328 19.97 5.70 -16.09
N PHE A 329 20.03 4.75 -15.18
CA PHE A 329 18.89 3.91 -14.83
C PHE A 329 18.11 4.49 -13.63
N SER A 330 16.79 4.42 -13.74
CA SER A 330 15.87 4.79 -12.67
C SER A 330 15.62 3.64 -11.69
N LYS A 331 14.97 3.91 -10.56
CA LYS A 331 14.56 2.89 -9.57
C LYS A 331 13.72 1.75 -10.19
N SER A 332 12.98 2.00 -11.26
CA SER A 332 12.22 0.99 -12.01
C SER A 332 13.06 0.24 -13.06
N LYS A 333 14.39 0.39 -13.03
CA LYS A 333 15.38 -0.17 -13.97
C LYS A 333 15.23 0.29 -15.43
N ARG A 334 14.28 1.19 -15.73
CA ARG A 334 14.13 1.81 -17.06
C ARG A 334 15.31 2.76 -17.31
N ASP A 335 15.85 2.72 -18.53
CA ASP A 335 16.73 3.78 -19.04
C ASP A 335 15.99 5.14 -18.99
N SER A 336 16.60 6.06 -18.25
CA SER A 336 16.15 7.42 -17.98
C SER A 336 17.21 8.46 -18.40
N THR A 337 18.22 8.06 -19.17
CA THR A 337 19.37 8.87 -19.59
C THR A 337 18.94 10.20 -20.20
N MET A 338 17.95 10.13 -21.09
CA MET A 338 17.41 11.27 -21.81
C MET A 338 16.36 12.05 -21.01
N ASP A 339 15.63 11.37 -20.13
CA ASP A 339 14.70 12.01 -19.18
C ASP A 339 15.49 12.88 -18.18
N ARG A 340 16.71 12.46 -17.80
CA ARG A 340 17.57 13.10 -16.79
C ARG A 340 18.78 13.78 -17.42
N TYR A 341 18.60 14.37 -18.60
CA TYR A 341 19.71 15.01 -19.32
C TYR A 341 20.33 16.18 -18.54
N GLY A 342 19.53 16.91 -17.74
CA GLY A 342 19.97 18.05 -16.93
C GLY A 342 21.13 17.79 -15.94
N VAL A 343 21.40 16.54 -15.56
CA VAL A 343 22.54 16.20 -14.69
C VAL A 343 23.79 15.71 -15.44
N HIS A 344 23.79 15.67 -16.79
CA HIS A 344 24.94 15.14 -17.54
C HIS A 344 26.21 15.99 -17.39
N SER A 345 26.10 17.32 -17.36
CA SER A 345 27.24 18.22 -17.09
C SER A 345 27.76 18.03 -15.67
N VAL A 346 26.84 17.98 -14.68
CA VAL A 346 27.14 17.70 -13.26
C VAL A 346 27.93 16.39 -13.10
N ILE A 347 27.56 15.33 -13.83
CA ILE A 347 28.25 14.03 -13.80
C ILE A 347 29.67 14.13 -14.37
N ARG A 348 29.88 14.86 -15.47
CA ARG A 348 31.22 15.02 -16.07
C ARG A 348 32.14 15.81 -15.14
N GLU A 349 31.66 16.95 -14.67
CA GLU A 349 32.40 17.87 -13.82
C GLU A 349 32.75 17.22 -12.47
N ALA A 350 31.80 16.52 -11.83
CA ALA A 350 32.05 15.77 -10.60
C ALA A 350 33.00 14.56 -10.77
N LEU A 351 33.29 14.16 -12.01
CA LEU A 351 34.29 13.14 -12.36
C LEU A 351 35.59 13.75 -12.93
N GLY A 352 35.71 15.07 -13.07
CA GLY A 352 36.86 15.70 -13.70
C GLY A 352 36.99 15.42 -15.21
N LEU A 353 35.89 15.09 -15.88
CA LEU A 353 35.81 14.80 -17.30
C LEU A 353 35.51 16.07 -18.12
N PRO A 354 36.11 16.23 -19.31
CA PRO A 354 35.83 17.38 -20.18
C PRO A 354 34.40 17.32 -20.74
N GLU A 355 33.80 18.50 -20.96
CA GLU A 355 32.44 18.61 -21.51
C GLU A 355 32.39 18.31 -23.02
N GLU A 356 33.40 18.77 -23.77
CA GLU A 356 33.60 18.46 -25.19
C GLU A 356 34.99 17.86 -25.46
N ALA A 357 35.14 17.21 -26.62
CA ALA A 357 36.35 16.47 -26.98
C ALA A 357 37.51 17.41 -27.38
N GLY A 358 38.65 17.30 -26.69
CA GLY A 358 39.94 17.78 -27.18
C GLY A 358 40.42 19.15 -26.70
N LEU A 359 39.70 19.84 -25.79
CA LEU A 359 40.04 21.21 -25.36
C LEU A 359 40.26 21.40 -23.85
N GLY A 360 40.41 20.33 -23.06
CA GLY A 360 40.63 20.44 -21.61
C GLY A 360 41.50 19.33 -21.02
N PHE A 361 42.28 19.69 -19.99
CA PHE A 361 42.99 18.71 -19.15
C PHE A 361 42.00 17.92 -18.31
N SER A 362 41.92 16.61 -18.54
CA SER A 362 41.12 15.70 -17.71
C SER A 362 41.82 15.47 -16.37
N SER A 363 41.15 15.83 -15.27
CA SER A 363 41.57 15.49 -13.90
C SER A 363 40.93 14.19 -13.40
N SER A 364 40.19 13.49 -14.28
CA SER A 364 39.49 12.25 -13.97
C SER A 364 40.42 11.14 -13.50
N LYS A 365 40.02 10.48 -12.41
CA LYS A 365 40.62 9.23 -11.93
C LYS A 365 40.01 7.98 -12.58
N VAL A 366 38.90 8.14 -13.31
CA VAL A 366 38.29 7.09 -14.14
C VAL A 366 39.00 7.10 -15.50
N LYS A 367 39.50 5.95 -15.94
CA LYS A 367 40.24 5.81 -17.21
C LYS A 367 39.39 5.23 -18.34
N LYS A 368 38.45 4.34 -17.99
CA LYS A 368 37.63 3.59 -18.95
C LYS A 368 36.14 3.67 -18.63
N GLU A 369 35.77 3.31 -17.40
CA GLU A 369 34.36 3.15 -17.05
C GLU A 369 34.11 3.18 -15.54
N VAL A 370 32.94 3.67 -15.14
CA VAL A 370 32.50 3.68 -13.74
C VAL A 370 30.99 3.45 -13.65
N ILE A 371 30.54 2.77 -12.59
CA ILE A 371 29.13 2.66 -12.22
C ILE A 371 28.96 3.22 -10.81
N LEU A 372 28.09 4.23 -10.68
CA LEU A 372 27.82 4.99 -9.47
C LEU A 372 26.34 4.85 -9.07
N ASP A 373 26.07 5.00 -7.79
CA ASP A 373 24.73 5.18 -7.26
C ASP A 373 24.63 6.56 -6.59
N ALA A 374 23.62 7.33 -7.01
CA ALA A 374 23.32 8.66 -6.49
C ALA A 374 21.81 8.86 -6.28
N GLU A 375 21.45 9.78 -5.39
CA GLU A 375 20.10 10.32 -5.31
C GLU A 375 20.07 11.66 -6.07
N MET A 376 19.18 11.80 -7.05
CA MET A 376 18.97 13.05 -7.79
C MET A 376 17.96 13.91 -7.03
N VAL A 377 18.33 15.15 -6.74
CA VAL A 377 17.57 16.07 -5.87
C VAL A 377 17.29 17.39 -6.58
N ALA A 378 16.27 18.12 -6.14
CA ALA A 378 16.08 19.52 -6.52
C ALA A 378 16.92 20.39 -5.59
N TRP A 379 17.70 21.31 -6.13
CA TRP A 379 18.46 22.29 -5.36
C TRP A 379 17.86 23.70 -5.53
N GLN A 380 17.97 24.53 -4.50
CA GLN A 380 17.72 25.97 -4.55
C GLN A 380 18.77 26.66 -3.66
N ALA A 381 19.54 27.61 -4.20
CA ALA A 381 20.68 28.24 -3.55
C ALA A 381 21.65 27.25 -2.88
N ASP A 382 21.71 27.25 -1.55
CA ASP A 382 22.59 26.45 -0.70
C ASP A 382 21.91 25.19 -0.11
N LYS A 383 20.66 24.92 -0.47
CA LYS A 383 19.84 23.85 0.14
C LYS A 383 19.12 22.98 -0.89
N ILE A 384 18.85 21.74 -0.48
CA ILE A 384 17.95 20.83 -1.18
C ILE A 384 16.50 21.30 -0.95
N ASP A 385 15.72 21.44 -2.02
CA ASP A 385 14.30 21.83 -2.02
C ASP A 385 13.38 20.58 -1.97
N GLU A 386 12.08 20.82 -1.80
CA GLU A 386 11.05 19.77 -1.66
C GLU A 386 11.01 18.82 -2.88
N PHE A 387 10.92 17.50 -2.61
CA PHE A 387 10.90 16.42 -3.61
C PHE A 387 10.01 16.67 -4.84
N TRP A 388 8.82 17.27 -4.65
CA TRP A 388 7.86 17.48 -5.74
C TRP A 388 8.36 18.43 -6.84
N ARG A 389 9.38 19.26 -6.56
CA ARG A 389 10.05 20.13 -7.55
C ARG A 389 10.81 19.35 -8.62
N ILE A 390 11.30 18.14 -8.29
CA ILE A 390 12.10 17.30 -9.20
C ILE A 390 11.33 16.99 -10.49
N HIS A 391 10.02 16.71 -10.40
CA HIS A 391 9.22 16.36 -11.58
C HIS A 391 9.15 17.48 -12.62
N ALA A 392 9.03 18.74 -12.18
CA ALA A 392 9.06 19.89 -13.07
C ALA A 392 10.46 20.06 -13.69
N LEU A 393 11.52 20.06 -12.87
CA LEU A 393 12.89 20.22 -13.36
C LEU A 393 13.30 19.12 -14.36
N VAL A 394 12.87 17.87 -14.13
CA VAL A 394 13.05 16.75 -15.06
C VAL A 394 12.28 16.98 -16.36
N ALA A 395 11.03 17.44 -16.32
CA ALA A 395 10.24 17.69 -17.54
C ALA A 395 10.85 18.80 -18.43
N HIS A 396 11.37 19.87 -17.85
CA HIS A 396 12.00 20.98 -18.59
C HIS A 396 13.43 20.65 -19.08
N THR A 397 14.18 19.82 -18.34
CA THR A 397 15.58 19.46 -18.71
C THR A 397 15.71 18.16 -19.50
N ALA A 398 14.62 17.41 -19.69
CA ALA A 398 14.60 16.20 -20.50
C ALA A 398 14.84 16.48 -21.98
N ARG A 399 15.57 15.59 -22.66
CA ARG A 399 15.74 15.60 -24.13
C ARG A 399 15.02 14.41 -24.76
N GLY A 400 13.71 14.52 -24.99
CA GLY A 400 12.93 13.45 -25.63
C GLY A 400 11.43 13.56 -25.36
N ILE A 401 10.74 12.42 -25.30
CA ILE A 401 9.26 12.35 -25.16
C ILE A 401 8.73 13.01 -23.87
N ARG A 402 9.57 13.09 -22.83
CA ARG A 402 9.24 13.78 -21.57
C ARG A 402 9.54 15.28 -21.58
N ASN A 403 10.19 15.80 -22.62
CA ASN A 403 10.35 17.23 -22.78
C ASN A 403 8.97 17.86 -22.95
N GLN A 404 8.59 18.72 -22.02
CA GLN A 404 7.44 19.60 -22.16
C GLN A 404 8.00 21.02 -22.27
N PRO A 405 8.04 21.60 -23.48
CA PRO A 405 8.32 23.01 -23.64
C PRO A 405 7.37 23.83 -22.78
N GLN A 406 7.82 24.99 -22.33
CA GLN A 406 6.99 25.90 -21.56
C GLN A 406 5.82 26.39 -22.43
N ASP A 407 4.61 25.90 -22.14
CA ASP A 407 3.38 26.54 -22.63
C ASP A 407 3.30 27.93 -21.96
N ASP A 408 3.22 28.99 -22.77
CA ASP A 408 2.91 30.35 -22.29
C ASP A 408 1.46 30.38 -21.77
N VAL A 409 1.28 30.01 -20.51
CA VAL A 409 -0.01 30.13 -19.82
C VAL A 409 -0.33 31.62 -19.67
N PRO A 410 -1.47 32.11 -20.18
CA PRO A 410 -1.83 33.52 -20.08
C PRO A 410 -1.80 34.01 -18.62
N HIS A 411 -1.31 35.24 -18.43
CA HIS A 411 -1.33 35.94 -17.15
C HIS A 411 -2.76 36.31 -16.74
N ASP A 412 -3.51 35.34 -16.22
CA ASP A 412 -4.67 35.64 -15.36
C ASP A 412 -4.18 36.40 -14.12
N ASN A 413 -4.89 37.47 -13.76
CA ASN A 413 -4.56 38.42 -12.67
C ASN A 413 -4.65 37.84 -11.23
N TYR A 414 -4.43 36.53 -11.07
CA TYR A 414 -4.25 35.80 -9.81
C TYR A 414 -2.90 35.05 -9.79
N SER A 415 -1.85 35.64 -10.39
CA SER A 415 -0.50 35.10 -10.45
C SER A 415 0.30 35.31 -9.16
N GLN A 416 0.59 34.20 -8.48
CA GLN A 416 1.95 33.84 -8.02
C GLN A 416 2.86 34.99 -7.52
N ALA A 417 2.80 35.33 -6.21
CA ALA A 417 3.74 36.28 -5.59
C ALA A 417 4.42 35.80 -4.28
N SER A 418 4.01 34.66 -3.72
CA SER A 418 4.71 33.99 -2.59
C SER A 418 4.80 32.47 -2.73
N LEU A 419 4.35 31.95 -3.87
CA LEU A 419 4.69 30.62 -4.37
C LEU A 419 5.63 30.69 -5.58
N MET A 420 5.75 31.88 -6.19
CA MET A 420 6.89 32.36 -6.96
C MET A 420 7.18 33.81 -6.56
N THR A 421 8.40 34.06 -6.09
CA THR A 421 9.17 35.30 -6.28
C THR A 421 10.60 34.83 -6.14
N ASP A 422 11.14 34.42 -7.27
CA ASP A 422 12.51 33.95 -7.39
C ASP A 422 13.42 35.19 -7.40
N ILE A 423 13.96 35.52 -6.23
CA ILE A 423 15.22 36.29 -6.18
C ILE A 423 16.29 35.30 -6.65
N SER A 424 16.49 35.30 -7.98
CA SER A 424 17.11 34.28 -8.83
C SER A 424 16.34 32.96 -8.97
N ASP A 425 16.04 32.57 -10.21
CA ASP A 425 15.51 31.24 -10.59
C ASP A 425 16.68 30.24 -10.67
N ASP A 426 17.31 30.02 -9.53
CA ASP A 426 18.54 29.23 -9.38
C ASP A 426 18.27 27.72 -9.21
N ARG A 427 17.02 27.29 -9.37
CA ARG A 427 16.63 25.89 -9.16
C ARG A 427 17.16 24.98 -10.26
N HIS A 428 17.84 23.92 -9.85
CA HIS A 428 18.41 22.95 -10.76
C HIS A 428 18.43 21.54 -10.17
N LEU A 429 18.76 20.54 -11.00
CA LEU A 429 18.94 19.16 -10.56
C LEU A 429 20.37 18.97 -10.03
N GLY A 430 20.48 18.50 -8.79
CA GLY A 430 21.74 18.11 -8.17
C GLY A 430 21.84 16.59 -7.95
N LEU A 431 23.04 16.13 -7.60
CA LEU A 431 23.33 14.72 -7.30
C LEU A 431 23.95 14.54 -5.91
N VAL A 432 23.49 13.52 -5.19
CA VAL A 432 24.07 13.08 -3.91
C VAL A 432 24.59 11.65 -4.07
N PHE A 433 25.90 11.49 -4.26
CA PHE A 433 26.55 10.21 -4.51
C PHE A 433 26.74 9.40 -3.21
N PHE A 434 26.40 8.11 -3.21
CA PHE A 434 26.43 7.27 -2.01
C PHE A 434 27.04 5.87 -2.15
N ASP A 435 27.27 5.36 -3.37
CA ASP A 435 27.99 4.09 -3.59
C ASP A 435 28.69 4.06 -4.97
N ILE A 436 29.69 3.20 -5.11
CA ILE A 436 30.40 2.92 -6.38
C ILE A 436 30.48 1.41 -6.58
N LEU A 437 30.03 0.95 -7.74
CA LEU A 437 29.72 -0.46 -8.00
C LEU A 437 30.72 -1.11 -8.97
N MET A 438 31.39 -0.30 -9.78
CA MET A 438 32.43 -0.71 -10.72
C MET A 438 33.36 0.47 -11.02
N LEU A 439 34.65 0.21 -11.18
CA LEU A 439 35.66 1.19 -11.61
C LEU A 439 36.70 0.52 -12.52
N ASP A 440 36.91 1.07 -13.72
CA ASP A 440 37.86 0.60 -14.73
C ASP A 440 37.84 -0.93 -14.93
N SER A 441 36.65 -1.44 -15.26
CA SER A 441 36.33 -2.87 -15.44
C SER A 441 36.48 -3.77 -14.21
N LYS A 442 36.82 -3.22 -13.04
CA LYS A 442 36.84 -3.95 -11.76
C LYS A 442 35.48 -3.86 -11.09
N SER A 443 34.83 -5.01 -10.90
CA SER A 443 33.62 -5.13 -10.09
C SER A 443 33.93 -4.80 -8.63
N LEU A 444 33.15 -3.92 -8.02
CA LEU A 444 33.23 -3.61 -6.59
C LEU A 444 32.11 -4.25 -5.78
N LEU A 445 31.21 -5.04 -6.40
CA LEU A 445 30.02 -5.56 -5.71
C LEU A 445 30.33 -6.47 -4.51
N SER A 446 31.41 -7.24 -4.57
CA SER A 446 31.88 -8.08 -3.45
C SER A 446 32.76 -7.34 -2.44
N VAL A 447 33.17 -6.09 -2.74
CA VAL A 447 34.04 -5.28 -1.88
C VAL A 447 33.23 -4.68 -0.73
N PRO A 448 33.75 -4.65 0.52
CA PRO A 448 33.09 -4.03 1.67
C PRO A 448 32.66 -2.58 1.44
N TYR A 449 31.53 -2.17 2.03
CA TYR A 449 30.98 -0.81 1.89
C TYR A 449 31.98 0.27 2.32
N SER A 450 32.75 0.07 3.40
CA SER A 450 33.79 1.02 3.82
C SER A 450 34.81 1.29 2.72
N SER A 451 35.32 0.23 2.08
CA SER A 451 36.26 0.33 0.95
C SER A 451 35.62 0.92 -0.30
N ARG A 452 34.37 0.55 -0.66
CA ARG A 452 33.66 1.17 -1.79
C ARG A 452 33.47 2.68 -1.56
N ARG A 453 33.05 3.08 -0.36
CA ARG A 453 32.82 4.49 -0.01
C ARG A 453 34.11 5.31 -0.01
N ALA A 454 35.24 4.73 0.41
CA ALA A 454 36.56 5.35 0.30
C ALA A 454 37.02 5.51 -1.16
N ILE A 455 36.75 4.53 -2.03
CA ILE A 455 37.00 4.66 -3.48
C ILE A 455 36.12 5.78 -4.06
N LEU A 456 34.84 5.84 -3.71
CA LEU A 456 33.92 6.92 -4.13
C LEU A 456 34.43 8.30 -3.70
N GLU A 457 34.88 8.45 -2.45
CA GLU A 457 35.51 9.67 -1.90
C GLU A 457 36.78 10.06 -2.64
N SER A 458 37.54 9.08 -3.15
CA SER A 458 38.71 9.36 -3.96
C SER A 458 38.35 9.79 -5.39
N VAL A 459 37.26 9.28 -5.97
CA VAL A 459 36.91 9.46 -7.39
C VAL A 459 36.07 10.71 -7.66
N ILE A 460 35.10 11.03 -6.79
CA ILE A 460 34.20 12.17 -6.97
C ILE A 460 34.88 13.47 -6.50
N GLN A 461 34.78 14.50 -7.33
CA GLN A 461 35.09 15.89 -6.98
C GLN A 461 33.78 16.57 -6.52
N PRO A 462 33.59 16.88 -5.23
CA PRO A 462 32.35 17.49 -4.76
C PRO A 462 32.21 18.92 -5.32
N LEU A 463 31.08 19.20 -5.95
CA LEU A 463 30.69 20.51 -6.45
C LEU A 463 29.68 21.10 -5.48
N PRO A 464 30.02 22.18 -4.74
CA PRO A 464 29.07 22.86 -3.86
C PRO A 464 27.75 23.12 -4.56
N ASN A 465 26.65 22.79 -3.88
CA ASN A 465 25.27 22.96 -4.34
C ASN A 465 24.84 22.17 -5.60
N ARG A 466 25.73 21.36 -6.22
CA ARG A 466 25.43 20.61 -7.45
C ARG A 466 25.71 19.11 -7.36
N ALA A 467 26.83 18.72 -6.74
CA ALA A 467 27.25 17.33 -6.61
C ALA A 467 27.93 17.11 -5.26
N ILE A 468 27.24 16.49 -4.31
CA ILE A 468 27.81 16.18 -2.99
C ILE A 468 27.93 14.68 -2.78
N LEU A 469 28.74 14.30 -1.79
CA LEU A 469 28.79 12.95 -1.24
C LEU A 469 27.78 12.86 -0.09
N ALA A 470 27.09 11.73 0.05
CA ALA A 470 26.10 11.55 1.12
C ALA A 470 26.74 11.63 2.52
N ASP A 471 26.26 12.54 3.37
CA ASP A 471 26.69 12.67 4.76
C ASP A 471 26.54 11.34 5.51
N ARG A 472 27.56 10.97 6.30
CA ARG A 472 27.57 9.71 7.06
C ARG A 472 28.26 9.86 8.41
N THR A 473 27.66 9.28 9.45
CA THR A 473 28.25 9.18 10.79
C THR A 473 28.61 7.72 11.10
N ARG A 474 29.81 7.50 11.64
CA ARG A 474 30.28 6.17 12.08
C ARG A 474 29.69 5.82 13.44
N ILE A 475 29.16 4.61 13.59
CA ILE A 475 28.71 4.05 14.87
C ILE A 475 29.40 2.69 15.02
N ALA A 476 30.34 2.60 15.95
CA ALA A 476 30.99 1.34 16.27
C ALA A 476 30.03 0.47 17.08
N LEU A 477 29.91 -0.83 16.78
CA LEU A 477 29.04 -1.76 17.51
C LEU A 477 29.81 -2.65 18.50
N ASN A 478 31.13 -2.53 18.54
CA ASN A 478 32.03 -3.25 19.44
C ASN A 478 32.16 -2.61 20.84
N LEU A 479 31.62 -1.41 21.06
CA LEU A 479 31.41 -0.85 22.40
C LEU A 479 30.21 -1.51 23.06
N THR A 480 30.12 -1.42 24.40
CA THR A 480 28.97 -1.96 25.14
C THR A 480 27.65 -1.39 24.61
N PRO A 481 26.53 -2.15 24.69
CA PRO A 481 25.22 -1.68 24.20
C PRO A 481 24.74 -0.34 24.77
N SER A 482 25.38 0.13 25.85
CA SER A 482 25.19 1.44 26.46
C SER A 482 25.52 2.62 25.57
N ASP A 483 26.48 2.50 24.65
CA ASP A 483 27.08 3.66 23.98
C ASP A 483 26.53 3.81 22.55
N ASN A 484 26.17 2.68 21.93
CA ASN A 484 25.77 2.59 20.53
C ASN A 484 24.35 3.11 20.30
N VAL A 485 23.45 2.85 21.27
CA VAL A 485 22.03 3.26 21.19
C VAL A 485 21.88 4.78 21.35
N PRO A 486 22.49 5.46 22.36
CA PRO A 486 22.44 6.92 22.46
C PRO A 486 23.08 7.64 21.27
N MET A 487 24.20 7.12 20.73
CA MET A 487 24.79 7.68 19.51
C MET A 487 23.81 7.66 18.34
N LEU A 488 23.10 6.54 18.12
CA LEU A 488 22.07 6.47 17.07
C LEU A 488 20.86 7.37 17.37
N HIS A 489 20.44 7.49 18.64
CA HIS A 489 19.39 8.43 19.04
C HIS A 489 19.77 9.87 18.68
N HIS A 490 20.99 10.28 19.02
CA HIS A 490 21.51 11.62 18.75
C HIS A 490 21.60 11.93 17.25
N VAL A 491 22.25 11.06 16.47
CA VAL A 491 22.39 11.23 15.00
C VAL A 491 21.03 11.25 14.31
N PHE A 492 20.09 10.40 14.72
CA PHE A 492 18.75 10.39 14.15
C PHE A 492 17.93 11.62 14.58
N ALA A 493 18.05 12.09 15.83
CA ALA A 493 17.40 13.30 16.31
C ALA A 493 17.90 14.56 15.57
N GLN A 494 19.21 14.66 15.30
CA GLN A 494 19.78 15.72 14.46
C GLN A 494 19.21 15.69 13.03
N CYS A 495 19.12 14.50 12.42
CA CYS A 495 18.50 14.31 11.09
C CYS A 495 17.03 14.77 11.09
N LEU A 496 16.23 14.35 12.09
CA LEU A 496 14.82 14.75 12.24
C LEU A 496 14.60 16.23 12.59
N ALA A 497 15.62 16.92 13.10
CA ALA A 497 15.58 18.37 13.30
C ALA A 497 15.71 19.14 11.97
N ARG A 498 16.42 18.57 10.99
CA ARG A 498 16.54 19.03 9.61
C ARG A 498 15.31 18.56 8.78
N PRO A 499 15.03 19.12 7.60
CA PRO A 499 14.00 18.62 6.69
C PRO A 499 14.50 17.40 5.87
N GLU A 500 15.17 16.45 6.53
CA GLU A 500 15.68 15.22 5.92
C GLU A 500 14.68 14.05 6.12
N GLU A 501 14.71 13.03 5.26
CA GLU A 501 13.71 11.94 5.29
C GLU A 501 14.00 10.89 6.40
N GLY A 502 15.24 10.81 6.86
CA GLY A 502 15.71 9.87 7.87
C GLY A 502 17.13 9.37 7.58
N LEU A 503 17.45 8.15 8.00
CA LEU A 503 18.77 7.54 7.84
C LEU A 503 18.72 6.21 7.05
N VAL A 504 19.84 5.87 6.41
CA VAL A 504 20.15 4.52 5.90
C VAL A 504 21.36 3.99 6.67
N LEU A 505 21.15 2.94 7.47
CA LEU A 505 22.23 2.26 8.16
C LEU A 505 22.83 1.19 7.23
N LYS A 506 24.15 1.21 7.08
CA LYS A 506 24.94 0.26 6.27
C LYS A 506 26.07 -0.31 7.12
N ALA A 507 26.20 -1.63 7.21
CA ALA A 507 27.34 -2.28 7.85
C ALA A 507 28.63 -2.07 7.02
N ALA A 508 29.74 -1.78 7.69
CA ALA A 508 31.02 -1.44 7.05
C ALA A 508 31.58 -2.61 6.20
N GLU A 509 31.43 -3.83 6.72
CA GLU A 509 31.86 -5.09 6.09
C GLU A 509 30.92 -5.58 4.98
N ALA A 510 29.76 -4.94 4.77
CA ALA A 510 28.75 -5.43 3.84
C ALA A 510 29.17 -5.33 2.37
N SER A 511 29.12 -6.47 1.67
CA SER A 511 29.08 -6.50 0.21
C SER A 511 27.82 -5.79 -0.32
N TYR A 512 27.85 -5.35 -1.58
CA TYR A 512 26.69 -4.70 -2.17
C TYR A 512 25.57 -5.72 -2.40
N ASN A 513 24.38 -5.43 -1.87
CA ASN A 513 23.24 -6.36 -1.82
C ASN A 513 23.50 -7.64 -0.98
N ASP A 514 24.30 -7.55 0.10
CA ASP A 514 24.47 -8.65 1.05
C ASP A 514 23.17 -8.97 1.80
N MET A 515 22.71 -10.22 1.69
CA MET A 515 21.49 -10.68 2.37
C MET A 515 21.67 -10.85 3.89
N ARG A 516 22.91 -10.93 4.39
CA ARG A 516 23.23 -11.03 5.83
C ARG A 516 23.28 -9.66 6.50
N PHE A 517 23.60 -8.63 5.71
CA PHE A 517 23.73 -7.24 6.16
C PHE A 517 22.83 -6.32 5.31
N PRO A 518 21.50 -6.51 5.36
CA PRO A 518 20.59 -5.66 4.60
C PRO A 518 20.67 -4.22 5.07
N TRP A 519 20.62 -3.26 4.15
CA TRP A 519 20.55 -1.85 4.51
C TRP A 519 19.28 -1.58 5.34
N VAL A 520 19.37 -0.80 6.42
CA VAL A 520 18.21 -0.51 7.28
C VAL A 520 17.79 0.95 7.10
N LYS A 521 16.56 1.17 6.65
CA LYS A 521 15.96 2.51 6.52
C LYS A 521 15.26 2.88 7.82
N LEU A 522 15.77 3.87 8.52
CA LEU A 522 15.19 4.41 9.75
C LEU A 522 14.53 5.75 9.42
N LYS A 523 13.19 5.81 9.58
CA LYS A 523 12.39 6.99 9.24
C LYS A 523 11.38 7.30 10.34
N ARG A 524 11.00 8.57 10.42
CA ARG A 524 9.95 9.05 11.34
C ARG A 524 8.62 8.30 11.17
N ASP A 525 8.17 8.07 9.93
CA ASP A 525 6.89 7.39 9.64
C ASP A 525 6.92 5.87 9.88
N TYR A 526 8.07 5.28 10.18
CA TYR A 526 8.23 3.85 10.50
C TYR A 526 8.15 3.57 12.00
N ILE A 527 8.22 4.61 12.84
CA ILE A 527 7.99 4.54 14.28
C ILE A 527 6.48 4.83 14.52
N PRO A 528 5.73 3.90 15.13
CA PRO A 528 4.30 4.09 15.36
C PRO A 528 4.00 5.37 16.16
N GLY A 529 3.08 6.20 15.65
CA GLY A 529 2.66 7.46 16.28
C GLY A 529 3.63 8.65 16.08
N TYR A 530 4.68 8.52 15.25
CA TYR A 530 5.69 9.57 15.06
C TYR A 530 5.60 10.30 13.71
N GLY A 531 4.86 9.74 12.74
CA GLY A 531 4.57 10.38 11.44
C GLY A 531 3.75 11.66 11.57
N ASP A 532 3.56 12.38 10.46
CA ASP A 532 2.65 13.54 10.45
C ASP A 532 1.21 13.05 10.47
N CYS A 533 0.49 13.31 11.56
CA CYS A 533 -0.94 13.00 11.68
C CYS A 533 -1.81 14.24 11.45
N ILE A 534 -2.90 14.09 10.70
CA ILE A 534 -3.92 15.12 10.43
C ILE A 534 -5.31 14.47 10.41
N ASP A 535 -6.33 15.18 10.89
CA ASP A 535 -7.72 14.76 10.79
C ASP A 535 -8.39 15.46 9.60
N LEU A 536 -8.85 14.69 8.60
CA LEU A 536 -9.50 15.21 7.39
C LEU A 536 -10.74 14.38 7.04
N VAL A 537 -11.50 14.83 6.04
CA VAL A 537 -12.84 14.32 5.75
C VAL A 537 -12.82 13.37 4.54
N ILE A 538 -13.42 12.20 4.67
CA ILE A 538 -13.74 11.28 3.57
C ILE A 538 -15.07 11.68 2.96
N LEU A 539 -15.06 11.96 1.65
CA LEU A 539 -16.22 12.41 0.87
C LEU A 539 -16.67 11.42 -0.20
N GLY A 540 -15.83 10.45 -0.56
CA GLY A 540 -16.13 9.47 -1.59
C GLY A 540 -15.32 8.19 -1.51
N GLY A 541 -15.70 7.20 -2.31
CA GLY A 541 -15.03 5.90 -2.42
C GLY A 541 -14.89 5.41 -3.86
N SER A 542 -13.82 4.67 -4.13
CA SER A 542 -13.58 3.94 -5.38
C SER A 542 -12.86 2.61 -5.13
N TRP A 543 -12.94 1.73 -6.13
CA TRP A 543 -12.02 0.62 -6.30
C TRP A 543 -10.75 1.07 -7.04
N ASP A 544 -9.58 0.95 -6.40
CA ASP A 544 -8.29 0.97 -7.11
C ASP A 544 -7.85 -0.46 -7.45
N LYS A 545 -7.46 -0.65 -8.72
CA LYS A 545 -6.99 -1.92 -9.29
C LYS A 545 -5.81 -2.49 -8.52
N ASN A 546 -4.77 -1.68 -8.27
CA ASN A 546 -3.51 -2.17 -7.71
C ASN A 546 -3.69 -2.61 -6.26
N ARG A 547 -4.34 -1.78 -5.45
CA ARG A 547 -4.70 -2.08 -4.06
C ARG A 547 -5.63 -3.28 -3.98
N ALA A 548 -6.55 -3.44 -4.93
CA ALA A 548 -7.42 -4.60 -4.99
C ALA A 548 -6.70 -5.91 -5.32
N ARG A 549 -5.61 -5.89 -6.11
CA ARG A 549 -4.74 -7.08 -6.29
C ARG A 549 -4.11 -7.51 -4.96
N GLU A 550 -3.54 -6.57 -4.21
CA GLU A 550 -2.94 -6.85 -2.88
C GLU A 550 -3.97 -7.39 -1.88
N LEU A 551 -5.18 -6.85 -1.91
CA LEU A 551 -6.27 -7.24 -1.02
C LEU A 551 -6.98 -8.53 -1.49
N ARG A 552 -6.87 -8.89 -2.76
CA ARG A 552 -7.64 -9.95 -3.45
C ARG A 552 -9.14 -9.72 -3.33
N VAL A 553 -9.61 -8.54 -3.76
CA VAL A 553 -11.03 -8.15 -3.77
C VAL A 553 -11.51 -7.75 -5.18
N ALA A 554 -12.79 -7.99 -5.46
CA ALA A 554 -13.43 -7.61 -6.71
C ALA A 554 -13.75 -6.09 -6.77
N PRO A 555 -14.15 -5.54 -7.92
CA PRO A 555 -14.56 -4.14 -8.08
C PRO A 555 -15.73 -3.68 -7.20
N ASN A 556 -16.48 -4.60 -6.60
CA ASN A 556 -17.51 -4.30 -5.60
C ASN A 556 -16.97 -3.79 -4.24
N ALA A 557 -15.66 -3.81 -4.02
CA ALA A 557 -15.02 -3.27 -2.82
C ALA A 557 -14.47 -1.85 -3.04
N TYR A 558 -14.84 -0.91 -2.18
CA TYR A 558 -14.12 0.35 -2.06
C TYR A 558 -12.77 0.11 -1.37
N THR A 559 -11.68 0.35 -2.08
CA THR A 559 -10.30 0.16 -1.59
C THR A 559 -9.53 1.49 -1.45
N THR A 560 -10.10 2.57 -1.96
CA THR A 560 -9.52 3.92 -1.98
C THR A 560 -10.59 4.95 -1.62
N PHE A 561 -10.24 5.87 -0.72
CA PHE A 561 -11.14 6.90 -0.19
C PHE A 561 -10.67 8.29 -0.59
N TYR A 562 -11.62 9.18 -0.88
CA TYR A 562 -11.36 10.53 -1.37
C TYR A 562 -11.34 11.50 -0.21
N ILE A 563 -10.19 12.14 -0.02
CA ILE A 563 -9.94 13.05 1.09
C ILE A 563 -10.18 14.48 0.64
N GLY A 564 -10.96 15.20 1.44
CA GLY A 564 -11.14 16.64 1.29
C GLY A 564 -10.92 17.42 2.57
N GLY A 565 -10.66 18.71 2.37
CA GLY A 565 -10.53 19.71 3.43
C GLY A 565 -11.61 20.77 3.29
N LEU A 566 -12.11 21.26 4.41
CA LEU A 566 -13.09 22.34 4.45
C LEU A 566 -12.45 23.66 3.98
N HIS A 567 -12.99 24.24 2.90
CA HIS A 567 -12.45 25.46 2.29
C HIS A 567 -13.06 26.72 2.91
N ASN A 568 -14.40 26.78 3.03
CA ASN A 568 -15.11 27.97 3.50
C ASN A 568 -15.28 28.03 5.03
N ALA A 569 -14.30 27.51 5.79
CA ALA A 569 -14.34 27.48 7.25
C ALA A 569 -14.51 28.87 7.90
N ASP A 570 -13.88 29.91 7.33
CA ASP A 570 -14.05 31.30 7.80
C ASP A 570 -15.45 31.86 7.52
N GLN A 571 -16.12 31.39 6.47
CA GLN A 571 -17.50 31.77 6.15
C GLN A 571 -18.46 31.10 7.13
N LEU A 572 -18.31 29.80 7.36
CA LEU A 572 -19.10 29.04 8.34
C LEU A 572 -18.96 29.58 9.77
N ARG A 573 -17.76 30.08 10.15
CA ARG A 573 -17.54 30.75 11.44
C ARG A 573 -18.25 32.10 11.57
N LYS A 574 -18.62 32.75 10.46
CA LYS A 574 -19.38 34.02 10.43
C LYS A 574 -20.88 33.81 10.25
N ASP A 575 -21.25 32.82 9.43
CA ASP A 575 -22.61 32.43 9.11
C ASP A 575 -22.74 30.90 9.19
N PRO A 576 -23.23 30.37 10.32
CA PRO A 576 -23.46 28.93 10.50
C PRO A 576 -24.54 28.34 9.58
N SER A 577 -25.32 29.16 8.86
CA SER A 577 -26.32 28.71 7.89
C SER A 577 -25.76 28.50 6.47
N ALA A 578 -24.53 28.97 6.22
CA ALA A 578 -23.85 28.75 4.94
C ALA A 578 -23.64 27.24 4.68
N ARG A 579 -23.79 26.79 3.42
CA ARG A 579 -23.50 25.40 3.05
C ARG A 579 -21.98 25.14 3.14
N PRO A 580 -21.52 24.04 3.77
CA PRO A 580 -20.11 23.66 3.75
C PRO A 580 -19.60 23.42 2.32
N HIS A 581 -18.37 23.85 2.05
CA HIS A 581 -17.69 23.65 0.77
C HIS A 581 -16.37 22.89 0.96
N PHE A 582 -16.26 21.71 0.37
CA PHE A 582 -15.09 20.85 0.45
C PHE A 582 -14.28 20.80 -0.85
N HIS A 583 -12.96 20.97 -0.75
CA HIS A 583 -12.06 20.64 -1.84
C HIS A 583 -11.61 19.19 -1.68
N ILE A 584 -11.82 18.34 -2.71
CA ILE A 584 -11.29 16.97 -2.80
C ILE A 584 -10.03 17.00 -3.67
N TYR A 585 -8.86 16.73 -3.07
CA TYR A 585 -7.57 16.96 -3.74
C TYR A 585 -6.53 15.84 -3.58
N PHE A 586 -6.80 14.79 -2.78
CA PHE A 586 -6.01 13.55 -2.81
C PHE A 586 -6.83 12.33 -2.36
N THR A 587 -6.24 11.14 -2.45
CA THR A 587 -6.87 9.88 -2.04
C THR A 587 -6.00 9.08 -1.07
N ALA A 588 -6.62 8.21 -0.27
CA ALA A 588 -5.95 7.30 0.64
C ALA A 588 -6.47 5.85 0.48
N SER A 589 -5.55 4.91 0.25
CA SER A 589 -5.87 3.49 -0.02
C SER A 589 -5.26 2.52 1.01
N TYR A 590 -4.42 3.02 1.92
CA TYR A 590 -3.62 2.25 2.86
C TYR A 590 -3.92 2.68 4.31
N GLY A 591 -3.39 1.94 5.29
CA GLY A 591 -3.55 2.21 6.72
C GLY A 591 -4.48 1.20 7.40
N LEU A 592 -5.76 1.19 7.01
CA LEU A 592 -6.77 0.26 7.55
C LEU A 592 -6.33 -1.22 7.42
N SER A 593 -6.60 -1.99 8.47
CA SER A 593 -6.61 -3.45 8.42
C SER A 593 -7.73 -3.98 7.51
N ARG A 594 -7.70 -5.28 7.20
CA ARG A 594 -8.76 -5.91 6.39
C ARG A 594 -10.13 -5.88 7.07
N GLU A 595 -10.16 -5.95 8.40
CA GLU A 595 -11.40 -5.90 9.18
C GLU A 595 -11.98 -4.48 9.23
N GLU A 596 -11.15 -3.47 9.49
CA GLU A 596 -11.58 -2.06 9.46
C GLU A 596 -12.01 -1.62 8.06
N LEU A 597 -11.32 -2.10 7.02
CA LEU A 597 -11.71 -1.84 5.63
C LEU A 597 -13.06 -2.49 5.28
N GLU A 598 -13.35 -3.68 5.80
CA GLU A 598 -14.65 -4.33 5.63
C GLU A 598 -15.75 -3.58 6.37
N GLY A 599 -15.51 -3.16 7.62
CA GLY A 599 -16.45 -2.34 8.38
C GLY A 599 -16.70 -0.97 7.74
N THR A 600 -15.68 -0.39 7.09
CA THR A 600 -15.80 0.85 6.31
C THR A 600 -16.64 0.64 5.03
N ASN A 601 -16.42 -0.47 4.33
CA ASN A 601 -17.24 -0.83 3.15
C ASN A 601 -18.69 -1.07 3.54
N PHE A 602 -18.94 -1.79 4.64
CA PHE A 602 -20.26 -2.00 5.20
C PHE A 602 -20.93 -0.66 5.54
N LEU A 603 -20.24 0.21 6.29
CA LEU A 603 -20.73 1.55 6.63
C LEU A 603 -21.15 2.33 5.38
N ILE A 604 -20.26 2.46 4.38
CA ILE A 604 -20.53 3.25 3.17
C ILE A 604 -21.64 2.61 2.31
N LYS A 605 -21.71 1.28 2.17
CA LYS A 605 -22.78 0.61 1.41
C LYS A 605 -24.11 0.53 2.18
N SER A 606 -24.10 0.70 3.51
CA SER A 606 -25.30 0.85 4.35
C SER A 606 -25.81 2.29 4.44
N SER A 607 -24.94 3.28 4.15
CA SER A 607 -25.35 4.65 3.92
C SER A 607 -25.87 4.82 2.48
N ASP A 608 -26.81 5.73 2.25
CA ASP A 608 -27.36 6.04 0.92
C ASP A 608 -26.37 6.82 0.03
N ALA A 609 -25.12 6.34 -0.07
CA ALA A 609 -24.07 6.90 -0.91
C ALA A 609 -24.49 6.89 -2.38
N ILE A 610 -24.25 8.00 -3.06
CA ILE A 610 -24.75 8.26 -4.41
C ILE A 610 -23.64 8.02 -5.45
N PRO A 611 -23.96 7.41 -6.61
CA PRO A 611 -23.04 7.37 -7.74
C PRO A 611 -22.58 8.78 -8.14
N TYR A 612 -21.31 8.92 -8.48
CA TYR A 612 -20.78 10.20 -8.94
C TYR A 612 -21.01 10.39 -10.45
N ASP A 613 -21.67 11.48 -10.84
CA ASP A 613 -21.74 11.95 -12.24
C ASP A 613 -20.86 13.22 -12.39
N PRO A 614 -19.84 13.22 -13.28
CA PRO A 614 -19.09 14.44 -13.61
C PRO A 614 -19.96 15.56 -14.21
N SER A 615 -21.10 15.21 -14.80
CA SER A 615 -21.97 16.10 -15.58
C SER A 615 -23.00 16.84 -14.70
N HIS A 616 -23.37 16.24 -13.57
CA HIS A 616 -24.37 16.78 -12.65
C HIS A 616 -23.85 16.67 -11.21
N ALA A 617 -23.42 17.81 -10.64
CA ALA A 617 -23.17 17.90 -9.21
C ALA A 617 -24.47 17.61 -8.44
N PRO A 618 -24.49 16.66 -7.47
CA PRO A 618 -25.74 16.32 -6.77
C PRO A 618 -26.27 17.48 -5.93
N SER A 619 -27.35 18.12 -6.39
CA SER A 619 -27.98 19.28 -5.75
C SER A 619 -28.42 19.02 -4.30
N ASP A 620 -28.86 17.80 -4.03
CA ASP A 620 -29.51 17.36 -2.79
C ASP A 620 -28.54 17.08 -1.62
N LEU A 621 -27.24 17.28 -1.80
CA LEU A 621 -26.26 17.08 -0.73
C LEU A 621 -26.31 18.23 0.30
N PRO A 622 -26.13 17.95 1.61
CA PRO A 622 -26.07 19.02 2.63
C PRO A 622 -24.83 19.90 2.51
N PHE A 623 -23.84 19.50 1.70
CA PHE A 623 -22.62 20.24 1.39
C PHE A 623 -22.44 20.41 -0.12
N THR A 624 -21.49 21.25 -0.50
CA THR A 624 -20.98 21.39 -1.87
C THR A 624 -19.53 20.96 -1.91
N PHE A 625 -19.03 20.55 -3.08
CA PHE A 625 -17.64 20.11 -3.21
C PHE A 625 -17.05 20.43 -4.58
N THR A 626 -15.72 20.37 -4.69
CA THR A 626 -14.97 20.47 -5.95
C THR A 626 -13.91 19.39 -6.00
N VAL A 627 -13.93 18.56 -7.04
CA VAL A 627 -12.90 17.54 -7.31
C VAL A 627 -11.78 18.19 -8.12
N PHE A 628 -10.55 18.09 -7.64
CA PHE A 628 -9.42 18.77 -8.27
C PHE A 628 -9.01 18.13 -9.60
N PRO A 629 -8.64 18.93 -10.63
CA PRO A 629 -8.11 18.43 -11.88
C PRO A 629 -6.89 17.54 -11.66
N GLY A 630 -6.88 16.35 -12.29
CA GLY A 630 -5.82 15.35 -12.17
C GLY A 630 -6.14 14.17 -11.25
N LEU A 631 -7.20 14.25 -10.42
CA LEU A 631 -7.77 13.08 -9.79
C LEU A 631 -8.67 12.31 -10.77
N VAL A 632 -8.59 10.97 -10.71
CA VAL A 632 -9.67 10.12 -11.25
C VAL A 632 -10.91 10.40 -10.40
N PRO A 633 -12.11 10.60 -10.98
CA PRO A 633 -13.29 10.89 -10.18
C PRO A 633 -13.71 9.71 -9.28
N PRO A 634 -14.35 9.97 -8.13
CA PRO A 634 -14.89 8.92 -7.25
C PRO A 634 -15.93 8.06 -7.97
N ALA A 635 -16.14 6.84 -7.49
CA ALA A 635 -17.25 6.00 -7.94
C ALA A 635 -18.55 6.39 -7.22
N VAL A 636 -18.44 6.68 -5.91
CA VAL A 636 -19.54 7.17 -5.08
C VAL A 636 -19.13 8.37 -4.23
N ILE A 637 -20.09 9.25 -3.96
CA ILE A 637 -20.02 10.33 -2.96
C ILE A 637 -20.87 9.94 -1.76
N LEU A 638 -20.37 10.18 -0.55
CA LEU A 638 -21.10 9.96 0.68
C LEU A 638 -22.07 11.13 0.93
N ARG A 639 -23.33 10.84 1.29
CA ARG A 639 -24.28 11.90 1.72
C ARG A 639 -23.87 12.57 3.02
N GLU A 640 -23.23 11.80 3.90
CA GLU A 640 -22.72 12.23 5.18
C GLU A 640 -21.19 12.07 5.19
N PRO A 641 -20.40 13.16 5.23
CA PRO A 641 -18.95 13.07 5.23
C PRO A 641 -18.42 12.45 6.52
N LEU A 642 -17.48 11.51 6.41
CA LEU A 642 -16.88 10.81 7.56
C LEU A 642 -15.55 11.46 7.94
N LEU A 643 -15.26 11.55 9.24
CA LEU A 643 -13.94 12.01 9.71
C LEU A 643 -12.93 10.84 9.71
N ALA A 644 -11.71 11.10 9.24
CA ALA A 644 -10.61 10.15 9.26
C ALA A 644 -9.32 10.77 9.83
N GLU A 645 -8.71 10.06 10.77
CA GLU A 645 -7.33 10.31 11.18
C GLU A 645 -6.41 9.72 10.11
N LEU A 646 -5.57 10.56 9.51
CA LEU A 646 -4.60 10.21 8.48
C LEU A 646 -3.19 10.40 9.02
N PHE A 647 -2.26 9.50 8.67
CA PHE A 647 -0.83 9.69 8.89
C PHE A 647 0.00 9.54 7.62
N GLY A 648 1.11 10.27 7.55
CA GLY A 648 2.00 10.32 6.39
C GLY A 648 3.48 10.50 6.73
N ALA A 649 4.27 10.67 5.67
CA ALA A 649 5.72 10.82 5.72
C ALA A 649 6.13 12.17 5.09
N GLY A 650 5.72 13.27 5.73
CA GLY A 650 5.82 14.63 5.19
C GLY A 650 4.61 15.03 4.35
N PHE A 651 4.73 16.21 3.74
CA PHE A 651 3.74 16.80 2.85
C PHE A 651 4.32 16.94 1.44
N THR A 652 3.46 16.97 0.44
CA THR A 652 3.84 17.12 -0.98
C THR A 652 2.79 17.98 -1.69
N LYS A 653 2.99 18.25 -2.99
CA LYS A 653 1.99 18.86 -3.86
C LYS A 653 1.88 18.07 -5.16
N SER A 654 0.65 17.74 -5.56
CA SER A 654 0.38 17.26 -6.91
C SER A 654 0.73 18.34 -7.96
N PRO A 655 1.20 17.96 -9.17
CA PRO A 655 1.47 18.90 -10.25
C PRO A 655 0.25 19.78 -10.54
N ARG A 656 0.48 21.09 -10.75
CA ARG A 656 -0.57 22.12 -10.97
C ARG A 656 -1.54 22.34 -9.79
N ASN A 657 -1.41 21.62 -8.67
CA ASN A 657 -2.17 21.87 -7.45
C ASN A 657 -1.45 22.89 -6.54
N ARG A 658 -2.22 23.83 -5.96
CA ARG A 658 -1.71 24.85 -5.03
C ARG A 658 -1.66 24.33 -3.58
N HIS A 659 -2.51 23.36 -3.25
CA HIS A 659 -2.67 22.80 -1.91
C HIS A 659 -1.58 21.81 -1.53
N TYR A 660 -1.23 21.77 -0.24
CA TYR A 660 -0.43 20.68 0.31
C TYR A 660 -1.31 19.47 0.57
N GLU A 661 -0.83 18.29 0.15
CA GLU A 661 -1.42 17.00 0.44
C GLU A 661 -0.46 16.17 1.32
N LEU A 662 -1.00 15.20 2.04
CA LEU A 662 -0.21 14.33 2.91
C LEU A 662 0.55 13.29 2.07
N ARG A 663 1.87 13.18 2.23
CA ARG A 663 2.70 12.29 1.42
C ARG A 663 2.63 10.85 1.92
N PHE A 664 2.36 9.91 1.01
CA PHE A 664 2.08 8.49 1.31
C PHE A 664 0.98 8.30 2.37
N PRO A 665 -0.23 8.86 2.14
CA PRO A 665 -1.27 8.94 3.15
C PRO A 665 -1.81 7.55 3.51
N ARG A 666 -2.03 7.35 4.80
CA ARG A 666 -2.54 6.12 5.40
C ARG A 666 -3.60 6.48 6.43
N ILE A 667 -4.74 5.81 6.41
CA ILE A 667 -5.82 6.02 7.38
C ILE A 667 -5.48 5.26 8.67
N THR A 668 -5.34 5.96 9.79
CA THR A 668 -5.18 5.35 11.12
C THR A 668 -6.52 4.88 11.66
N LYS A 669 -7.55 5.73 11.58
CA LYS A 669 -8.91 5.46 12.07
C LYS A 669 -9.94 6.24 11.23
N ILE A 670 -11.11 5.64 11.03
CA ILE A 670 -12.32 6.36 10.58
C ILE A 670 -13.26 6.44 11.78
N PHE A 671 -13.76 7.63 12.07
CA PHE A 671 -14.71 7.87 13.15
C PHE A 671 -16.15 7.72 12.64
N ARG A 672 -17.01 7.14 13.47
CA ARG A 672 -18.46 7.23 13.28
C ARG A 672 -18.90 8.64 13.69
N THR A 673 -19.92 9.20 13.03
CA THR A 673 -20.41 10.57 13.32
C THR A 673 -20.75 10.78 14.80
N GLY A 674 -21.29 9.76 15.47
CA GLY A 674 -21.59 9.82 16.90
C GLY A 674 -20.37 9.77 17.85
N GLU A 675 -19.16 9.50 17.34
CA GLU A 675 -17.90 9.64 18.08
C GLU A 675 -17.24 11.00 17.80
N ARG A 676 -17.06 11.32 16.52
CA ARG A 676 -16.54 12.60 15.99
C ARG A 676 -17.15 12.83 14.61
N SER A 677 -17.55 14.06 14.35
CA SER A 677 -18.13 14.48 13.07
C SER A 677 -17.06 15.07 12.15
N TRP A 678 -17.42 15.33 10.88
CA TRP A 678 -16.56 16.08 9.95
C TRP A 678 -16.21 17.50 10.45
N GLN A 679 -16.98 18.07 11.40
CA GLN A 679 -16.73 19.39 11.98
C GLN A 679 -15.51 19.40 12.92
N ASP A 680 -15.15 18.23 13.48
CA ASP A 680 -13.97 18.06 14.33
C ASP A 680 -12.67 17.89 13.50
N GLY A 681 -12.76 18.01 12.18
CA GLY A 681 -11.65 17.90 11.23
C GLY A 681 -10.94 19.22 10.96
N MET A 682 -9.69 19.10 10.50
CA MET A 682 -8.83 20.24 10.18
C MET A 682 -9.32 20.96 8.92
N ASN A 683 -9.33 22.30 8.94
CA ASN A 683 -9.63 23.08 7.74
C ASN A 683 -8.39 23.27 6.84
N LEU A 684 -8.62 23.72 5.61
CA LEU A 684 -7.57 23.78 4.58
C LEU A 684 -6.45 24.79 4.90
N GLN A 685 -6.74 25.81 5.72
CA GLN A 685 -5.74 26.80 6.15
C GLN A 685 -4.82 26.23 7.25
N GLU A 686 -5.39 25.54 8.23
CA GLU A 686 -4.66 24.82 9.27
C GLU A 686 -3.74 23.75 8.67
N LEU A 687 -4.24 22.97 7.70
CA LEU A 687 -3.43 21.99 6.98
C LEU A 687 -2.21 22.64 6.32
N HIS A 688 -2.40 23.76 5.64
CA HIS A 688 -1.30 24.49 5.03
C HIS A 688 -0.31 25.07 6.06
N LYS A 689 -0.76 25.40 7.27
CA LYS A 689 0.13 25.84 8.35
C LYS A 689 1.01 24.68 8.82
N VAL A 690 0.39 23.55 9.20
CA VAL A 690 1.09 22.32 9.61
C VAL A 690 2.07 21.86 8.53
N ALA A 691 1.65 21.86 7.25
CA ALA A 691 2.50 21.44 6.15
C ALA A 691 3.76 22.31 6.01
N ARG A 692 3.62 23.64 6.05
CA ARG A 692 4.75 24.59 5.99
C ARG A 692 5.73 24.39 7.15
N ASP A 693 5.21 24.28 8.38
CA ASP A 693 6.02 24.05 9.58
C ASP A 693 6.80 22.71 9.49
N THR A 694 6.18 21.64 8.95
CA THR A 694 6.84 20.34 8.75
C THR A 694 7.92 20.37 7.67
N VAL A 695 7.70 21.02 6.53
CA VAL A 695 8.72 21.13 5.45
C VAL A 695 9.80 22.19 5.75
N GLY A 696 9.69 22.91 6.87
CA GLY A 696 10.66 23.94 7.27
C GLY A 696 10.60 25.21 6.42
N ARG A 697 9.45 25.49 5.79
CA ARG A 697 9.18 26.75 5.09
C ARG A 697 8.46 27.71 6.04
N ASP A 698 9.03 28.89 6.24
CA ASP A 698 8.38 29.96 6.99
C ASP A 698 7.15 30.54 6.25
N ARG A 699 6.30 31.31 6.96
CA ARG A 699 5.19 32.07 6.34
C ARG A 699 5.75 33.17 5.42
N SER A 700 5.05 33.47 4.32
CA SER A 700 5.48 34.43 3.28
C SER A 700 5.85 35.81 3.82
N ASN A 701 5.15 36.28 4.85
CA ASN A 701 5.33 37.61 5.40
C ASN A 701 6.22 37.58 6.65
N LYS A 702 6.89 36.47 6.98
CA LYS A 702 7.62 36.35 8.25
C LYS A 702 8.67 37.44 8.41
N ASP A 703 9.41 37.74 7.35
CA ASP A 703 10.52 38.70 7.46
C ASP A 703 9.97 40.13 7.65
N ILE A 704 8.80 40.43 7.09
CA ILE A 704 8.04 41.66 7.33
C ILE A 704 7.46 41.67 8.75
N ASP A 705 6.90 40.55 9.22
CA ASP A 705 6.29 40.42 10.55
C ASP A 705 7.34 40.44 11.68
N ASP A 706 8.51 39.84 11.47
CA ASP A 706 9.63 39.87 12.40
C ASP A 706 10.29 41.27 12.39
N TRP A 707 10.44 41.92 11.23
CA TRP A 707 10.85 43.34 11.16
C TRP A 707 9.85 44.28 11.87
N ASN A 708 8.56 44.06 11.67
CA ASN A 708 7.50 44.82 12.34
C ASN A 708 7.49 44.54 13.86
N ASN A 709 7.70 43.28 14.28
CA ASN A 709 7.82 42.96 15.70
C ASN A 709 9.04 43.62 16.35
N ASP A 710 10.20 43.59 15.69
CA ASP A 710 11.43 44.28 16.13
C ASP A 710 11.20 45.79 16.27
N LEU A 711 10.59 46.42 15.26
CA LEU A 711 10.21 47.84 15.25
C LEU A 711 9.29 48.24 16.41
N TRP A 712 8.43 47.34 16.90
CA TRP A 712 7.53 47.57 18.03
C TRP A 712 8.00 46.92 19.35
N GLY A 713 9.25 46.47 19.45
CA GLY A 713 9.82 45.84 20.66
C GLY A 713 9.13 44.54 21.08
N LYS A 714 8.46 43.85 20.15
CA LYS A 714 7.79 42.56 20.36
C LYS A 714 8.77 41.42 20.09
N PRO A 715 8.63 40.27 20.78
CA PRO A 715 9.52 39.13 20.56
C PRO A 715 9.40 38.60 19.12
N VAL A 716 10.51 38.71 18.37
CA VAL A 716 10.66 38.12 17.03
C VAL A 716 10.66 36.59 17.08
N SER A 717 10.29 35.97 15.94
CA SER A 717 10.27 34.51 15.81
C SER A 717 11.66 33.91 16.09
N PRO A 718 11.80 32.86 16.93
CA PRO A 718 13.12 32.31 17.24
C PRO A 718 13.88 31.86 15.99
N GLY A 719 15.18 32.18 15.95
CA GLY A 719 16.07 31.87 14.82
C GLY A 719 16.15 30.38 14.51
N VAL A 720 16.31 30.05 13.22
CA VAL A 720 16.24 28.67 12.70
C VAL A 720 17.20 27.71 13.42
N SER A 721 18.40 28.16 13.79
CA SER A 721 19.38 27.35 14.53
C SER A 721 18.91 26.96 15.93
N LEU A 722 18.34 27.90 16.70
CA LEU A 722 17.80 27.63 18.04
C LEU A 722 16.59 26.68 17.97
N LYS A 723 15.71 26.87 16.98
CA LYS A 723 14.60 25.95 16.70
C LYS A 723 15.10 24.54 16.37
N ARG A 724 16.16 24.40 15.56
CA ARG A 724 16.76 23.11 15.20
C ARG A 724 17.32 22.37 16.42
N LYS A 725 18.10 23.03 17.27
CA LYS A 725 18.65 22.39 18.48
C LYS A 725 17.55 21.90 19.42
N ALA A 726 16.59 22.77 19.77
CA ALA A 726 15.46 22.39 20.62
C ALA A 726 14.63 21.25 20.01
N LYS A 727 14.44 21.23 18.68
CA LYS A 727 13.75 20.15 17.96
C LYS A 727 14.53 18.83 18.01
N ALA A 728 15.87 18.86 17.94
CA ALA A 728 16.72 17.69 18.11
C ALA A 728 16.60 17.14 19.54
N ASP A 729 16.76 17.98 20.57
CA ASP A 729 16.67 17.58 21.97
C ASP A 729 15.31 16.90 22.29
N ILE A 730 14.20 17.45 21.76
CA ILE A 730 12.85 16.87 21.88
C ILE A 730 12.74 15.50 21.16
N TRP A 731 13.36 15.35 19.99
CA TRP A 731 13.36 14.06 19.29
C TRP A 731 14.20 13.01 20.00
N GLU A 732 15.35 13.39 20.57
CA GLU A 732 16.22 12.49 21.31
C GLU A 732 15.50 11.93 22.54
N GLU A 733 14.82 12.77 23.34
CA GLU A 733 14.00 12.33 24.48
C GLU A 733 12.87 11.37 24.03
N LYS A 734 12.19 11.68 22.93
CA LYS A 734 11.13 10.82 22.36
C LYS A 734 11.66 9.44 21.96
N LEU A 735 12.78 9.40 21.22
CA LEU A 735 13.41 8.15 20.77
C LEU A 735 13.85 7.27 21.95
N ILE A 736 14.42 7.88 22.99
CA ILE A 736 14.76 7.20 24.26
C ILE A 736 13.49 6.62 24.92
N ALA A 737 12.38 7.37 24.93
CA ALA A 737 11.12 6.92 25.53
C ALA A 737 10.48 5.74 24.76
N ASP A 738 10.52 5.75 23.42
CA ASP A 738 10.00 4.65 22.59
C ASP A 738 10.79 3.34 22.81
N ASP A 739 12.13 3.40 22.77
CA ASP A 739 12.96 2.21 23.00
C ASP A 739 12.82 1.69 24.44
N ARG A 740 12.69 2.57 25.46
CA ARG A 740 12.34 2.17 26.85
C ARG A 740 11.00 1.43 26.92
N MET A 741 9.97 1.91 26.21
CA MET A 741 8.65 1.27 26.18
C MET A 741 8.68 -0.09 25.47
N ARG A 742 9.54 -0.27 24.46
CA ARG A 742 9.72 -1.54 23.75
C ARG A 742 10.48 -2.57 24.57
N ALA A 743 11.58 -2.19 25.22
CA ALA A 743 12.33 -3.06 26.12
C ALA A 743 11.42 -3.63 27.23
N ARG A 744 10.58 -2.76 27.83
CA ARG A 744 9.55 -3.17 28.80
C ARG A 744 8.55 -4.18 28.21
N LYS A 745 7.97 -3.90 27.04
CA LYS A 745 7.01 -4.80 26.36
C LYS A 745 7.62 -6.16 25.98
N ARG A 746 8.94 -6.24 25.77
CA ARG A 746 9.67 -7.49 25.47
C ARG A 746 10.15 -8.26 26.70
N GLY A 747 9.84 -7.80 27.91
CA GLY A 747 10.23 -8.49 29.14
C GLY A 747 11.75 -8.44 29.43
N TRP A 748 12.48 -7.50 28.84
CA TRP A 748 13.91 -7.33 29.07
C TRP A 748 14.17 -6.72 30.46
N THR A 749 14.24 -7.58 31.47
CA THR A 749 14.62 -7.20 32.85
C THR A 749 16.09 -6.83 32.99
N ALA A 750 16.92 -7.15 31.99
CA ALA A 750 18.36 -6.90 31.97
C ALA A 750 18.77 -5.60 31.23
N PHE A 751 17.83 -4.73 30.83
CA PHE A 751 18.18 -3.38 30.39
C PHE A 751 18.44 -2.51 31.62
N ASP A 752 19.65 -2.61 32.17
CA ASP A 752 20.03 -2.00 33.44
C ASP A 752 19.71 -0.50 33.45
N SER A 753 18.97 -0.07 34.47
CA SER A 753 18.58 1.32 34.72
C SER A 753 19.75 2.31 34.82
N ARG A 754 21.00 1.83 34.87
CA ARG A 754 22.25 2.60 34.83
C ARG A 754 22.70 3.01 33.42
N VAL A 755 22.09 2.49 32.36
CA VAL A 755 22.51 2.69 30.95
C VAL A 755 22.06 4.03 30.34
N LEU A 756 21.21 4.80 31.02
CA LEU A 756 20.69 6.07 30.48
C LEU A 756 20.80 7.18 31.52
N PRO A 757 21.20 8.42 31.13
CA PRO A 757 21.21 9.54 32.05
C PRO A 757 19.80 9.78 32.61
N ALA A 758 19.73 10.14 33.89
CA ALA A 758 18.48 10.53 34.52
C ALA A 758 17.95 11.81 33.86
N ALA A 759 16.67 11.79 33.47
CA ALA A 759 16.06 12.95 32.82
C ALA A 759 16.15 14.19 33.73
N PRO A 760 16.62 15.35 33.24
CA PRO A 760 16.69 16.56 34.03
C PRO A 760 15.26 16.99 34.43
N ARG A 761 15.02 17.13 35.74
CA ARG A 761 13.74 17.64 36.25
C ARG A 761 13.61 19.13 35.94
N ILE A 762 13.13 19.46 34.75
CA ILE A 762 12.70 20.82 34.41
C ILE A 762 11.53 21.17 35.32
N ARG A 763 11.72 22.18 36.17
CA ARG A 763 10.63 22.77 36.97
C ARG A 763 9.65 23.45 36.02
N SER A 764 8.44 22.92 35.90
CA SER A 764 7.34 23.63 35.25
C SER A 764 6.91 24.83 36.11
N SER A 765 6.74 25.98 35.44
CA SER A 765 6.15 27.20 36.00
C SER A 765 4.63 27.01 36.26
N PRO A 766 4.03 27.82 37.14
CA PRO A 766 2.80 27.44 37.84
C PRO A 766 1.51 27.61 37.02
N ARG A 767 0.48 26.81 37.39
CA ARG A 767 -0.91 27.02 36.96
C ARG A 767 -1.59 28.13 37.80
N PRO A 768 -2.67 28.76 37.32
CA PRO A 768 -3.27 29.94 37.95
C PRO A 768 -3.87 29.66 39.33
N LEU A 769 -3.77 30.64 40.23
CA LEU A 769 -4.47 30.60 41.51
C LEU A 769 -5.98 30.72 41.31
N THR A 770 -6.74 29.85 41.96
CA THR A 770 -8.12 30.16 42.37
C THR A 770 -8.14 30.27 43.88
N THR A 771 -8.52 31.44 44.38
CA THR A 771 -8.58 31.75 45.80
C THR A 771 -9.82 31.12 46.44
N ARG A 772 -9.64 30.31 47.48
CA ARG A 772 -10.45 30.46 48.71
C ARG A 772 -9.72 29.91 49.92
N THR A 773 -9.67 30.75 50.95
CA THR A 773 -9.00 30.54 52.23
C THR A 773 -9.74 29.53 53.10
N ASN A 774 -9.00 28.78 53.92
CA ASN A 774 -9.22 28.76 55.37
C ASN A 774 -7.99 28.19 56.12
N LEU A 775 -7.64 28.86 57.22
CA LEU A 775 -6.74 28.37 58.29
C LEU A 775 -7.44 27.19 59.03
N ARG A 776 -6.87 26.34 59.87
CA ARG A 776 -5.59 26.20 60.62
C ARG A 776 -5.45 24.67 60.91
N GLU A 777 -4.48 24.05 61.59
CA GLU A 777 -3.31 24.45 62.39
C GLU A 777 -2.22 23.34 62.29
N SER A 778 -1.20 23.41 63.16
CA SER A 778 -0.05 22.49 63.29
C SER A 778 -0.16 21.51 64.47
N ARG A 779 0.61 20.40 64.44
CA ARG A 779 1.48 19.97 65.58
C ARG A 779 2.36 18.74 65.28
N GLY A 780 3.68 18.93 65.40
CA GLY A 780 4.57 18.11 66.24
C GLY A 780 5.12 16.75 65.71
N PRO A 781 6.39 16.37 66.03
CA PRO A 781 7.06 15.20 65.43
C PRO A 781 7.53 14.14 66.47
N SER A 782 8.50 13.28 66.07
CA SER A 782 9.29 12.30 66.88
C SER A 782 8.70 10.87 66.94
N SER A 783 9.45 9.75 66.95
CA SER A 783 10.83 9.41 66.53
C SER A 783 11.08 7.89 66.61
N ARG A 784 11.98 7.36 65.76
CA ARG A 784 12.81 6.12 65.91
C ARG A 784 12.42 5.06 66.97
N LYS A 785 12.35 3.79 66.55
CA LYS A 785 13.44 2.78 66.76
C LYS A 785 13.21 1.45 66.01
N THR A 786 14.32 0.80 65.69
CA THR A 786 14.56 -0.50 65.03
C THR A 786 14.95 -1.56 66.10
N PRO A 787 15.49 -2.77 65.78
CA PRO A 787 15.14 -3.80 64.79
C PRO A 787 15.06 -5.23 65.42
N GLN A 788 14.77 -6.28 64.61
CA GLN A 788 15.51 -7.56 64.47
C GLN A 788 14.62 -8.80 64.13
N ALA A 789 15.25 -9.77 63.45
CA ALA A 789 14.72 -11.07 62.99
C ALA A 789 15.08 -12.18 64.02
N PRO A 790 14.93 -13.54 63.82
CA PRO A 790 14.91 -14.29 62.55
C PRO A 790 13.91 -15.48 62.41
N ASN A 791 14.03 -16.15 61.24
CA ASN A 791 13.49 -17.45 60.78
C ASN A 791 13.79 -18.65 61.75
N PRO A 792 13.30 -19.91 61.56
CA PRO A 792 12.82 -20.53 60.30
C PRO A 792 11.66 -21.59 60.36
N SER A 793 11.44 -22.23 59.19
CA SER A 793 10.98 -23.62 58.95
C SER A 793 9.48 -23.97 58.71
N THR A 794 9.28 -24.45 57.47
CA THR A 794 8.37 -25.46 56.86
C THR A 794 7.88 -26.65 57.73
N PRO A 795 6.93 -27.53 57.27
CA PRO A 795 6.12 -27.53 56.01
C PRO A 795 4.63 -27.98 56.12
N SER A 796 3.94 -28.01 54.96
CA SER A 796 3.12 -29.15 54.46
C SER A 796 1.56 -29.09 54.38
N LEU A 797 1.10 -29.35 53.15
CA LEU A 797 0.04 -30.28 52.70
C LEU A 797 -1.48 -30.13 53.05
N ARG A 798 -2.23 -29.86 51.96
CA ARG A 798 -3.43 -30.60 51.43
C ARG A 798 -4.88 -30.25 51.84
N TYR A 799 -5.63 -29.93 50.77
CA TYR A 799 -6.99 -30.41 50.37
C TYR A 799 -8.28 -29.78 50.96
N LYS A 800 -9.14 -29.31 50.02
CA LYS A 800 -10.56 -29.69 49.75
C LYS A 800 -11.50 -29.96 50.97
N THR A 801 -12.77 -29.51 51.05
CA THR A 801 -13.75 -29.01 50.05
C THR A 801 -15.06 -28.47 50.69
N ARG A 802 -15.79 -27.60 49.97
CA ARG A 802 -17.28 -27.43 49.87
C ARG A 802 -18.21 -27.14 51.10
N LEU A 803 -18.88 -25.96 51.04
CA LEU A 803 -20.35 -25.71 51.13
C LEU A 803 -21.12 -25.97 52.47
N PRO A 804 -22.39 -25.52 52.66
CA PRO A 804 -23.07 -24.25 52.30
C PRO A 804 -24.05 -23.66 53.38
N SER A 805 -24.75 -22.54 53.05
CA SER A 805 -26.23 -22.35 53.15
C SER A 805 -26.86 -21.24 54.05
N VAL A 806 -28.12 -20.91 53.67
CA VAL A 806 -29.26 -20.29 54.40
C VAL A 806 -29.53 -18.76 54.30
N TYR A 807 -30.81 -18.48 53.99
CA TYR A 807 -31.55 -17.20 53.81
C TYR A 807 -32.27 -16.78 55.13
N PRO A 808 -32.80 -15.53 55.31
CA PRO A 808 -34.19 -15.19 54.89
C PRO A 808 -34.49 -13.72 54.49
N SER A 809 -35.66 -13.54 53.84
CA SER A 809 -36.39 -12.26 53.56
C SER A 809 -37.62 -12.15 54.51
N PRO A 810 -38.69 -11.33 54.30
CA PRO A 810 -38.95 -10.14 53.44
C PRO A 810 -39.67 -8.96 54.18
N ILE A 811 -40.16 -7.91 53.47
CA ILE A 811 -41.44 -7.17 53.71
C ILE A 811 -41.83 -6.26 52.49
N SER A 812 -43.14 -6.02 52.34
CA SER A 812 -43.94 -5.36 51.24
C SER A 812 -43.84 -3.80 51.17
N SER A 813 -44.39 -2.99 50.24
CA SER A 813 -44.97 -3.01 48.84
C SER A 813 -45.35 -1.51 48.47
N PRO A 814 -46.32 -1.09 47.59
CA PRO A 814 -46.92 -1.63 46.34
C PRO A 814 -47.07 -0.63 45.13
N LEU A 815 -47.50 -1.17 43.96
CA LEU A 815 -48.41 -0.62 42.92
C LEU A 815 -48.05 0.52 41.92
N ALA A 816 -48.02 0.17 40.63
CA ALA A 816 -48.93 0.71 39.57
C ALA A 816 -48.95 -0.26 38.35
N ALA A 817 -50.07 -0.36 37.61
CA ALA A 817 -50.33 -1.47 36.68
C ALA A 817 -50.49 -1.07 35.19
N GLN A 818 -50.19 -2.01 34.28
CA GLN A 818 -50.57 -1.95 32.86
C GLN A 818 -51.50 -3.12 32.47
N ARG A 819 -52.37 -2.89 31.48
CA ARG A 819 -53.51 -3.78 31.14
C ARG A 819 -53.08 -4.98 30.30
N THR A 820 -53.46 -6.18 30.75
CA THR A 820 -53.41 -7.41 29.94
C THR A 820 -54.70 -7.58 29.14
N ILE A 821 -54.61 -7.82 27.83
CA ILE A 821 -55.74 -8.30 27.02
C ILE A 821 -55.71 -9.84 27.03
N GLN A 822 -56.69 -10.47 27.67
CA GLN A 822 -56.91 -11.91 27.53
C GLN A 822 -57.85 -12.21 26.36
N LEU A 823 -57.50 -13.20 25.54
CA LEU A 823 -58.42 -13.88 24.63
C LEU A 823 -58.75 -15.27 25.22
N PRO A 824 -59.98 -15.77 25.07
CA PRO A 824 -60.36 -17.08 25.58
C PRO A 824 -59.78 -18.18 24.69
N ILE A 825 -59.01 -19.11 25.29
CA ILE A 825 -58.57 -20.33 24.62
C ILE A 825 -59.32 -21.51 25.26
N SER A 826 -60.04 -22.25 24.41
CA SER A 826 -60.76 -23.46 24.80
C SER A 826 -59.78 -24.56 25.24
N THR A 827 -60.11 -25.26 26.31
CA THR A 827 -59.31 -26.37 26.83
C THR A 827 -59.50 -27.65 26.01
N LYS A 828 -58.75 -27.78 24.91
CA LYS A 828 -58.39 -29.05 24.27
C LYS A 828 -57.02 -28.86 23.58
N ASP A 829 -56.20 -29.89 23.68
CA ASP A 829 -54.85 -30.01 23.12
C ASP A 829 -53.78 -29.07 23.73
N ARG A 830 -53.01 -29.59 24.69
CA ARG A 830 -51.72 -29.03 25.10
C ARG A 830 -50.63 -29.61 24.20
N GLU A 831 -50.34 -28.95 23.08
CA GLU A 831 -49.07 -29.14 22.36
C GLU A 831 -47.90 -28.76 23.29
N SER A 832 -46.77 -29.47 23.22
CA SER A 832 -45.58 -29.02 23.95
C SER A 832 -44.95 -27.84 23.22
N ILE A 833 -44.25 -26.97 23.96
CA ILE A 833 -43.51 -25.85 23.38
C ILE A 833 -42.47 -26.33 22.34
N SER A 834 -41.94 -27.55 22.51
CA SER A 834 -41.02 -28.16 21.55
C SER A 834 -41.71 -28.46 20.21
N ASP A 835 -42.97 -28.88 20.24
CA ASP A 835 -43.74 -29.21 19.03
C ASP A 835 -44.08 -27.92 18.26
N VAL A 836 -44.53 -26.89 18.99
CA VAL A 836 -44.82 -25.55 18.44
C VAL A 836 -43.57 -24.91 17.80
N LEU A 837 -42.41 -25.03 18.45
CA LEU A 837 -41.11 -24.57 17.90
C LEU A 837 -40.61 -25.41 16.72
N SER A 838 -41.07 -26.67 16.59
CA SER A 838 -40.65 -27.57 15.50
C SER A 838 -41.37 -27.29 14.19
N ASP A 839 -42.64 -26.87 14.23
CA ASP A 839 -43.39 -26.54 13.02
C ASP A 839 -43.25 -25.06 12.60
N SER A 840 -43.10 -24.14 13.56
CA SER A 840 -42.95 -22.70 13.30
C SER A 840 -41.61 -22.30 12.65
N LEU A 841 -41.60 -21.14 11.97
CA LEU A 841 -40.36 -20.45 11.57
C LEU A 841 -39.86 -19.58 12.73
N VAL A 842 -38.61 -19.77 13.17
CA VAL A 842 -38.07 -19.08 14.36
C VAL A 842 -36.99 -18.07 13.99
N PHE A 843 -37.20 -16.81 14.37
CA PHE A 843 -36.20 -15.74 14.31
C PHE A 843 -35.62 -15.47 15.69
N VAL A 844 -34.29 -15.58 15.83
CA VAL A 844 -33.59 -15.27 17.10
C VAL A 844 -33.07 -13.83 17.06
N ALA A 845 -33.82 -12.93 17.69
CA ALA A 845 -33.44 -11.53 17.88
C ALA A 845 -32.47 -11.42 19.07
N ALA A 846 -31.17 -11.48 18.76
CA ALA A 846 -30.11 -11.28 19.72
C ALA A 846 -28.95 -10.49 19.08
N GLN A 847 -28.50 -9.42 19.72
CA GLN A 847 -27.37 -8.58 19.33
C GLN A 847 -26.03 -9.20 19.76
N ASN A 848 -26.02 -9.99 20.85
CA ASN A 848 -24.82 -10.67 21.34
C ASN A 848 -24.60 -12.06 20.66
N PRO A 849 -23.44 -12.32 20.05
CA PRO A 849 -23.11 -13.62 19.45
C PRO A 849 -23.16 -14.81 20.42
N THR A 850 -22.85 -14.60 21.70
CA THR A 850 -22.79 -15.65 22.72
C THR A 850 -24.20 -16.16 23.05
N SER A 851 -25.17 -15.26 23.19
CA SER A 851 -26.58 -15.60 23.41
C SER A 851 -27.16 -16.42 22.25
N ARG A 852 -26.76 -16.13 21.01
CA ARG A 852 -27.17 -16.90 19.82
C ARG A 852 -26.70 -18.36 19.83
N GLN A 853 -25.57 -18.69 20.48
CA GLN A 853 -25.03 -20.06 20.47
C GLN A 853 -25.84 -21.02 21.34
N LEU A 854 -26.43 -20.55 22.44
CA LEU A 854 -27.18 -21.40 23.38
C LEU A 854 -28.48 -21.94 22.76
N TRP A 855 -29.16 -21.15 21.92
CA TRP A 855 -30.42 -21.54 21.28
C TRP A 855 -30.23 -22.47 20.07
N LYS A 856 -29.06 -22.43 19.40
CA LYS A 856 -28.71 -23.33 18.29
C LYS A 856 -28.71 -24.82 18.65
N LEU A 857 -28.67 -25.15 19.94
CA LEU A 857 -28.73 -26.53 20.45
C LEU A 857 -30.14 -27.04 20.73
N LYS A 858 -31.17 -26.17 20.67
CA LYS A 858 -32.56 -26.50 21.01
C LYS A 858 -33.56 -26.38 19.85
N ILE A 859 -33.16 -25.79 18.72
CA ILE A 859 -34.06 -25.51 17.58
C ILE A 859 -33.41 -26.12 16.31
N PRO A 860 -34.17 -26.83 15.46
CA PRO A 860 -33.66 -27.37 14.20
C PRO A 860 -33.04 -26.27 13.32
N PRO A 861 -31.85 -26.47 12.73
CA PRO A 861 -31.18 -25.45 11.91
C PRO A 861 -32.03 -24.97 10.74
N GLU A 862 -32.76 -25.90 10.11
CA GLU A 862 -33.64 -25.66 8.96
C GLU A 862 -34.87 -24.78 9.26
N ARG A 863 -35.18 -24.57 10.54
CA ARG A 863 -36.31 -23.73 11.00
C ARG A 863 -35.86 -22.39 11.59
N THR A 864 -34.55 -22.11 11.61
CA THR A 864 -33.99 -20.93 12.28
C THR A 864 -33.48 -19.90 11.27
N VAL A 865 -34.01 -18.68 11.29
CA VAL A 865 -33.47 -17.53 10.55
C VAL A 865 -32.64 -16.61 11.46
N HIS A 866 -31.62 -15.97 10.89
CA HIS A 866 -30.59 -15.24 11.64
C HIS A 866 -30.51 -13.73 11.34
N SER A 867 -31.36 -13.24 10.44
CA SER A 867 -31.56 -11.81 10.15
C SER A 867 -33.05 -11.54 9.87
N LEU A 868 -33.47 -10.29 10.06
CA LEU A 868 -34.83 -9.85 9.78
C LEU A 868 -35.15 -9.90 8.28
N GLU A 869 -34.16 -9.65 7.43
CA GLU A 869 -34.22 -9.81 5.97
C GLU A 869 -34.45 -11.27 5.56
N ALA A 870 -33.71 -12.22 6.18
CA ALA A 870 -33.94 -13.65 5.94
C ALA A 870 -35.34 -14.10 6.39
N LEU A 871 -35.90 -13.49 7.45
CA LEU A 871 -37.29 -13.69 7.84
C LEU A 871 -38.25 -13.17 6.77
N PHE A 872 -38.06 -11.95 6.26
CA PHE A 872 -38.91 -11.36 5.21
C PHE A 872 -38.88 -12.16 3.91
N ILE A 873 -37.70 -12.61 3.48
CA ILE A 873 -37.54 -13.50 2.31
C ILE A 873 -38.25 -14.84 2.57
N ALA A 874 -38.03 -15.48 3.72
CA ALA A 874 -38.66 -16.77 4.05
C ALA A 874 -40.19 -16.68 4.15
N CYS A 875 -40.73 -15.53 4.55
CA CYS A 875 -42.16 -15.23 4.58
C CYS A 875 -42.74 -14.81 3.22
N GLY A 876 -41.90 -14.41 2.26
CA GLY A 876 -42.35 -13.84 0.98
C GLY A 876 -42.83 -12.39 1.07
N TRP A 877 -42.38 -11.63 2.06
CA TRP A 877 -42.73 -10.20 2.24
C TRP A 877 -41.85 -9.21 1.46
N ASP A 878 -40.86 -9.72 0.72
CA ASP A 878 -39.89 -8.91 -0.03
C ASP A 878 -40.05 -8.96 -1.56
N SER A 879 -41.02 -9.72 -2.08
CA SER A 879 -41.27 -9.88 -3.51
C SER A 879 -42.77 -9.91 -3.82
N PRO A 880 -43.23 -9.35 -4.95
CA PRO A 880 -44.62 -9.48 -5.39
C PRO A 880 -44.88 -10.91 -5.90
N GLY A 881 -45.34 -11.78 -5.02
CA GLY A 881 -45.67 -13.18 -5.31
C GLY A 881 -46.53 -13.80 -4.20
N PRO A 882 -47.01 -15.04 -4.38
CA PRO A 882 -47.80 -15.70 -3.35
C PRO A 882 -46.98 -15.91 -2.07
N PRO A 883 -47.57 -15.68 -0.87
CA PRO A 883 -46.86 -15.82 0.39
C PRO A 883 -46.38 -17.26 0.60
N SER A 884 -45.18 -17.37 1.16
CA SER A 884 -44.50 -18.64 1.38
C SER A 884 -45.27 -19.57 2.34
N PRO A 885 -45.25 -20.91 2.16
CA PRO A 885 -45.91 -21.85 3.07
C PRO A 885 -45.48 -21.71 4.53
N TRP A 886 -44.30 -21.14 4.80
CA TRP A 886 -43.81 -20.84 6.15
C TRP A 886 -44.73 -19.90 6.93
N ILE A 887 -45.44 -18.97 6.28
CA ILE A 887 -46.44 -18.11 6.93
C ILE A 887 -47.60 -18.92 7.52
N GLN A 888 -47.94 -20.07 6.92
CA GLN A 888 -49.06 -20.91 7.36
C GLN A 888 -48.74 -21.71 8.64
N ARG A 889 -47.45 -21.89 8.96
CA ARG A 889 -46.97 -22.67 10.11
C ARG A 889 -46.69 -21.83 11.37
N GLY A 890 -46.77 -20.50 11.27
CA GLY A 890 -46.52 -19.58 12.39
C GLY A 890 -45.10 -19.02 12.43
N ILE A 891 -44.98 -17.80 12.96
CA ILE A 891 -43.71 -17.07 13.11
C ILE A 891 -43.47 -16.80 14.58
N ILE A 892 -42.32 -17.25 15.09
CA ILE A 892 -41.88 -17.03 16.46
C ILE A 892 -40.65 -16.12 16.45
N VAL A 893 -40.72 -15.03 17.19
CA VAL A 893 -39.58 -14.14 17.44
C VAL A 893 -39.12 -14.35 18.88
N LEU A 894 -37.92 -14.90 19.04
CA LEU A 894 -37.25 -15.05 20.33
C LEU A 894 -36.42 -13.79 20.59
N ASP A 895 -36.87 -12.95 21.52
CA ASP A 895 -36.13 -11.78 21.98
C ASP A 895 -35.30 -12.17 23.21
N VAL A 896 -33.98 -12.06 23.07
CA VAL A 896 -33.00 -12.59 24.04
C VAL A 896 -32.28 -11.47 24.81
N ASP A 897 -32.51 -10.20 24.47
CA ASP A 897 -31.76 -9.07 25.03
C ASP A 897 -32.60 -8.09 25.89
N GLU A 898 -33.89 -8.39 26.10
CA GLU A 898 -34.84 -7.64 26.97
C GLU A 898 -35.00 -6.12 26.64
N SER A 899 -34.46 -5.66 25.51
CA SER A 899 -34.44 -4.25 25.12
C SER A 899 -35.75 -3.81 24.45
N THR A 900 -36.57 -3.06 25.17
CA THR A 900 -37.86 -2.53 24.68
C THR A 900 -37.73 -1.72 23.39
N ALA A 901 -36.67 -0.94 23.21
CA ALA A 901 -36.44 -0.18 21.98
C ALA A 901 -36.13 -1.09 20.77
N HIS A 902 -35.39 -2.19 20.98
CA HIS A 902 -35.09 -3.16 19.91
C HIS A 902 -36.36 -3.91 19.49
N ARG A 903 -37.15 -4.34 20.48
CA ARG A 903 -38.46 -4.99 20.31
C ARG A 903 -39.44 -4.14 19.49
N THR A 904 -39.58 -2.85 19.83
CA THR A 904 -40.44 -1.93 19.07
C THR A 904 -39.97 -1.80 17.63
N ASN A 905 -38.66 -1.63 17.37
CA ASN A 905 -38.13 -1.52 16.00
C ASN A 905 -38.38 -2.78 15.15
N ILE A 906 -38.25 -3.98 15.72
CA ILE A 906 -38.56 -5.24 15.03
C ILE A 906 -40.06 -5.33 14.70
N LEU A 907 -40.93 -5.03 15.67
CA LEU A 907 -42.38 -5.05 15.48
C LEU A 907 -42.83 -4.02 14.42
N ASP A 908 -42.25 -2.82 14.43
CA ASP A 908 -42.56 -1.77 13.46
C ASP A 908 -42.15 -2.17 12.04
N ALA A 909 -40.96 -2.76 11.87
CA ALA A 909 -40.50 -3.27 10.59
C ALA A 909 -41.37 -4.43 10.07
N MET A 910 -41.73 -5.38 10.94
CA MET A 910 -42.64 -6.49 10.60
C MET A 910 -44.04 -5.97 10.23
N ASN A 911 -44.59 -5.01 10.97
CA ASN A 911 -45.91 -4.44 10.68
C ASN A 911 -45.93 -3.63 9.37
N LYS A 912 -44.89 -2.83 9.10
CA LYS A 912 -44.74 -2.09 7.83
C LYS A 912 -44.64 -3.02 6.63
N ARG A 913 -43.82 -4.08 6.71
CA ARG A 913 -43.68 -5.05 5.59
C ARG A 913 -44.94 -5.92 5.42
N LYS A 914 -45.59 -6.32 6.52
CA LYS A 914 -46.88 -7.02 6.49
C LYS A 914 -47.98 -6.16 5.84
N ALA A 915 -48.07 -4.88 6.18
CA ALA A 915 -49.06 -3.98 5.57
C ALA A 915 -48.87 -3.83 4.05
N ALA A 916 -47.62 -3.85 3.57
CA ALA A 916 -47.30 -3.79 2.15
C ALA A 916 -47.66 -5.07 1.34
N CYS A 917 -48.03 -6.18 2.00
CA CYS A 917 -48.32 -7.47 1.34
C CYS A 917 -49.77 -7.96 1.52
N VAL A 918 -50.64 -7.25 2.26
CA VAL A 918 -52.00 -7.73 2.58
C VAL A 918 -53.05 -7.01 1.73
N GLU A 919 -53.33 -7.59 0.56
CA GLU A 919 -54.60 -7.39 -0.16
C GLU A 919 -55.40 -8.71 -0.31
N GLN A 920 -54.91 -9.82 0.25
CA GLN A 920 -55.58 -11.12 0.24
C GLN A 920 -55.98 -11.60 1.64
N GLN A 921 -57.18 -12.18 1.74
CA GLN A 921 -57.80 -12.60 3.00
C GLN A 921 -57.04 -13.75 3.68
N PHE A 922 -56.38 -13.46 4.81
CA PHE A 922 -55.84 -14.50 5.69
C PHE A 922 -56.51 -14.49 7.07
N LYS A 923 -57.01 -15.64 7.50
CA LYS A 923 -57.60 -15.85 8.83
C LYS A 923 -56.54 -15.64 9.92
N ARG A 924 -56.94 -15.01 11.04
CA ARG A 924 -56.08 -14.74 12.21
C ARG A 924 -55.43 -16.04 12.76
N LYS A 925 -54.12 -16.20 12.54
CA LYS A 925 -53.21 -17.02 13.38
C LYS A 925 -51.89 -16.26 13.61
N ALA A 926 -51.18 -16.62 14.67
CA ALA A 926 -50.38 -15.66 15.43
C ALA A 926 -48.90 -15.50 14.97
N ILE A 927 -48.43 -14.26 15.04
CA ILE A 927 -47.00 -13.97 15.29
C ILE A 927 -46.85 -13.99 16.80
N CYS A 928 -45.93 -14.79 17.33
CA CYS A 928 -45.69 -14.89 18.78
C CYS A 928 -44.30 -14.35 19.12
N MET A 929 -44.24 -13.37 20.03
CA MET A 929 -43.00 -12.95 20.67
C MET A 929 -42.85 -13.67 22.00
N LEU A 930 -41.74 -14.38 22.18
CA LEU A 930 -41.40 -15.05 23.43
C LEU A 930 -40.15 -14.41 24.02
N GLU A 931 -40.26 -13.97 25.28
CA GLU A 931 -39.14 -13.43 26.05
C GLU A 931 -38.25 -14.58 26.56
N GLY A 932 -36.93 -14.40 26.52
CA GLY A 932 -35.97 -15.45 26.90
C GLY A 932 -36.17 -16.08 28.29
N ASN A 933 -36.83 -15.39 29.21
CA ASN A 933 -37.16 -15.89 30.56
C ASN A 933 -38.49 -16.67 30.63
N MET A 934 -39.41 -16.52 29.68
CA MET A 934 -40.68 -17.26 29.65
C MET A 934 -40.55 -18.73 29.18
N LEU A 935 -39.32 -19.16 28.86
CA LEU A 935 -38.99 -20.49 28.34
C LEU A 935 -38.05 -21.29 29.28
N ARG A 936 -37.95 -20.88 30.56
CA ARG A 936 -37.17 -21.56 31.60
C ARG A 936 -38.04 -22.39 32.54
#